data_AF-A0A2E5KKX9-F1
#
_entry.id   AF-A0A2E5KKX9-F1
#
_cell.length_a   1.000
_cell.length_b   1.000
_cell.length_c   1.000
_cell.angle_alpha   90.00
_cell.angle_beta   90.00
_cell.angle_gamma   90.00
#
_symmetry.space_group_name_H-M   'P 1'
#
loop_
_entity.id
_entity.type
_entity.pdbx_description
1 polymer ?
#
loop_
_entity_poly.entity_id
_entity_poly.type
_entity_poly.pdbx_seq_one_letter_code
_entity_poly.pdbx_strand_id
1 'polypeptide(L)'
;MNIDKFRKITNIVNESIYLFVVFSIPLIFSPEEFFGFYQLPKESMLHFGANLLLVLLPIIFILNPHKFISNILNNRLILYAILLILFSYVISTLFSITILGSLWGREYGMSSYSLQTFFSFSIISINIIATNFDTSQIRRLFLTIFASSTLVAIIAILQNFLPSIFQTFTFYQQNRIVGTLGNPIYLGSFLLIGNLLSVIYFYGFSEISTKNKYNYYLFLLASTIQISAILLSLSSGPIISFLIGYAGIAISYYYLKNRSIKDFIILFLTPFLIGLIILGIPKYGVEEEYFDEKVERSGSLSKELELSIDIESGVNILSPNSFNYRGENWIGALKILQNWPTVLDNSNSNYWRAFVGYGPDTYVYLYPITVPIQEKIIISSHAHNLFFNILIENGIIGLASIIFLIWVSFKRLKNKFLSSNNSLKFIVLSLGIIIISRFIEQMFGLAVINDLLYFYLLIVFISLITKEKLERKINLNFESIVLRNGLILTISISIALSTILIIKDYNSTLSGFYFGKGISQINNGEIDKGIRNLDSARQLNKRSEYIQTELFKISYKVYNYENQRDSFRAGELLPTMYSTLIEHEALEPYAFNTQNFLTQVTWNMSLRKPEVFMEEAIGRYIRLRNLMPQYLNPQEILANVLVGVGELDLGKQEAELGIMMAESSDLWTPQSWWVLGEVEKINGNLNKAIEAFEKSVIHSQRKIDDYNSFENRAYAFLVLSHQSLALIYEFTDIEKAIFHIGEAQKHAYNSGNVLLLEKRFQ
;
A
#
# COMPACT_ATOMS: atom_id res chain seq x y z
N MET A 1 -36.87 -15.77 31.26
CA MET A 1 -36.57 -14.78 30.19
C MET A 1 -37.06 -15.36 28.88
N ASN A 2 -37.84 -14.63 28.06
CA ASN A 2 -38.42 -15.17 26.82
C ASN A 2 -37.30 -15.37 25.77
N ILE A 3 -36.90 -16.63 25.51
CA ILE A 3 -35.82 -17.00 24.59
C ILE A 3 -36.07 -16.43 23.19
N ASP A 4 -37.32 -16.36 22.74
CA ASP A 4 -37.67 -15.78 21.43
C ASP A 4 -37.44 -14.27 21.38
N LYS A 5 -37.69 -13.57 22.50
CA LYS A 5 -37.38 -12.14 22.61
C LYS A 5 -35.88 -11.91 22.53
N PHE A 6 -35.09 -12.70 23.25
CA PHE A 6 -33.62 -12.60 23.23
C PHE A 6 -33.08 -12.90 21.83
N ARG A 7 -33.53 -14.00 21.20
CA ARG A 7 -33.23 -14.35 19.81
C ARG A 7 -33.51 -13.22 18.83
N LYS A 8 -34.67 -12.56 18.94
CA LYS A 8 -35.04 -11.44 18.06
C LYS A 8 -34.08 -10.26 18.24
N ILE A 9 -33.74 -9.93 19.50
CA ILE A 9 -32.79 -8.85 19.81
C ILE A 9 -31.41 -9.17 19.25
N THR A 10 -30.86 -10.36 19.49
CA THR A 10 -29.53 -10.76 19.00
C THR A 10 -29.45 -10.69 17.48
N ASN A 11 -30.49 -11.15 16.76
CA ASN A 11 -30.53 -11.07 15.30
C ASN A 11 -30.57 -9.61 14.80
N ILE A 12 -31.31 -8.73 15.46
CA ILE A 12 -31.36 -7.30 15.13
C ILE A 12 -29.99 -6.66 15.36
N VAL A 13 -29.37 -6.91 16.52
CA VAL A 13 -28.04 -6.37 16.87
C VAL A 13 -27.00 -6.84 15.85
N ASN A 14 -26.99 -8.13 15.52
CA ASN A 14 -26.08 -8.70 14.53
C ASN A 14 -26.24 -8.04 13.15
N GLU A 15 -27.49 -7.87 12.71
CA GLU A 15 -27.80 -7.19 11.45
C GLU A 15 -27.41 -5.71 11.45
N SER A 16 -27.71 -5.00 12.54
CA SER A 16 -27.31 -3.60 12.69
C SER A 16 -25.80 -3.42 12.62
N ILE A 17 -25.02 -4.32 13.22
CA ILE A 17 -23.54 -4.24 13.20
C ILE A 17 -23.02 -4.37 11.77
N TYR A 18 -23.36 -5.44 11.04
CA TYR A 18 -22.80 -5.59 9.69
C TYR A 18 -23.31 -4.52 8.73
N LEU A 19 -24.57 -4.06 8.85
CA LEU A 19 -25.08 -2.97 8.02
C LEU A 19 -24.36 -1.65 8.33
N PHE A 20 -24.10 -1.37 9.60
CA PHE A 20 -23.36 -0.17 10.01
C PHE A 20 -21.91 -0.19 9.50
N VAL A 21 -21.24 -1.35 9.58
CA VAL A 21 -19.88 -1.55 9.05
C VAL A 21 -19.84 -1.28 7.55
N VAL A 22 -20.73 -1.93 6.78
CA VAL A 22 -20.81 -1.76 5.32
C VAL A 22 -21.17 -0.34 4.90
N PHE A 23 -22.06 0.32 5.66
CA PHE A 23 -22.47 1.68 5.38
C PHE A 23 -21.35 2.69 5.61
N SER A 24 -20.71 2.62 6.78
CA SER A 24 -19.92 3.74 7.29
C SER A 24 -18.45 3.67 6.94
N ILE A 25 -17.86 2.48 6.74
CA ILE A 25 -16.44 2.36 6.37
C ILE A 25 -16.07 3.23 5.15
N PRO A 26 -16.84 3.18 4.04
CA PRO A 26 -16.54 4.04 2.90
C PRO A 26 -16.76 5.53 3.16
N LEU A 27 -17.56 5.90 4.15
CA LEU A 27 -17.92 7.28 4.46
C LEU A 27 -16.98 7.97 5.45
N ILE A 28 -16.14 7.20 6.15
CA ILE A 28 -15.19 7.75 7.10
C ILE A 28 -14.12 8.57 6.37
N PHE A 29 -14.00 9.83 6.76
CA PHE A 29 -12.88 10.69 6.43
C PHE A 29 -11.72 10.44 7.39
N SER A 30 -10.49 10.55 6.88
CA SER A 30 -9.29 10.41 7.68
C SER A 30 -8.27 11.49 7.29
N PRO A 31 -8.43 12.73 7.78
CA PRO A 31 -7.41 13.76 7.61
C PRO A 31 -6.10 13.29 8.24
N GLU A 32 -4.99 13.44 7.54
CA GLU A 32 -3.67 13.02 8.02
C GLU A 32 -3.26 13.78 9.28
N GLU A 33 -3.54 15.09 9.33
CA GLU A 33 -3.33 15.94 10.50
C GLU A 33 -4.01 15.40 11.77
N PHE A 34 -5.04 14.56 11.62
CA PHE A 34 -5.77 14.00 12.74
C PHE A 34 -5.45 12.52 13.01
N PHE A 35 -5.32 11.69 11.98
CA PHE A 35 -5.18 10.23 12.14
C PHE A 35 -3.83 9.68 11.70
N GLY A 36 -2.98 10.49 11.07
CA GLY A 36 -1.67 10.06 10.58
C GLY A 36 -1.69 9.22 9.31
N PHE A 37 -2.70 8.36 9.15
CA PHE A 37 -2.86 7.49 7.99
C PHE A 37 -4.31 7.48 7.51
N TYR A 38 -4.52 7.50 6.19
CA TYR A 38 -5.85 7.71 5.63
C TYR A 38 -6.77 6.47 5.71
N GLN A 39 -6.26 5.23 5.81
CA GLN A 39 -7.13 4.06 6.02
C GLN A 39 -7.29 3.66 7.49
N LEU A 40 -6.52 4.26 8.41
CA LEU A 40 -6.50 3.87 9.83
C LEU A 40 -7.89 3.76 10.48
N PRO A 41 -8.79 4.76 10.38
CA PRO A 41 -10.09 4.65 11.03
C PRO A 41 -11.01 3.64 10.30
N LYS A 42 -10.78 3.38 9.01
CA LYS A 42 -11.51 2.37 8.23
C LYS A 42 -11.11 0.95 8.62
N GLU A 43 -9.81 0.72 8.76
CA GLU A 43 -9.25 -0.54 9.25
C GLU A 43 -9.72 -0.83 10.68
N SER A 44 -9.62 0.17 11.55
CA SER A 44 -10.07 0.05 12.94
C SER A 44 -11.56 -0.26 13.04
N MET A 45 -12.39 0.37 12.20
CA MET A 45 -13.83 0.09 12.17
C MET A 45 -14.16 -1.29 11.59
N LEU A 46 -13.42 -1.74 10.57
CA LEU A 46 -13.55 -3.11 10.04
C LEU A 46 -13.27 -4.14 11.11
N HIS A 47 -12.13 -4.01 11.79
CA HIS A 47 -11.70 -4.97 12.82
C HIS A 47 -12.65 -4.95 14.02
N PHE A 48 -13.02 -3.77 14.50
CA PHE A 48 -13.98 -3.63 15.60
C PHE A 48 -15.33 -4.29 15.26
N GLY A 49 -15.87 -4.03 14.07
CA GLY A 49 -17.10 -4.65 13.60
C GLY A 49 -17.01 -6.17 13.51
N ALA A 50 -15.92 -6.70 12.95
CA ALA A 50 -15.68 -8.13 12.87
C ALA A 50 -15.53 -8.77 14.26
N ASN A 51 -14.83 -8.12 15.19
CA ASN A 51 -14.63 -8.59 16.56
C ASN A 51 -15.94 -8.68 17.36
N LEU A 52 -16.87 -7.73 17.16
CA LEU A 52 -18.23 -7.83 17.73
C LEU A 52 -19.00 -9.00 17.14
N LEU A 53 -18.94 -9.18 15.80
CA LEU A 53 -19.61 -10.30 15.12
C LEU A 53 -19.02 -11.66 15.51
N LEU A 54 -17.72 -11.73 15.80
CA LEU A 54 -17.03 -12.93 16.26
C LEU A 54 -17.60 -13.41 17.61
N VAL A 55 -17.82 -12.49 18.55
CA VAL A 55 -18.41 -12.81 19.86
C VAL A 55 -19.89 -13.19 19.74
N LEU A 56 -20.62 -12.56 18.81
CA LEU A 56 -22.03 -12.86 18.59
C LEU A 56 -22.27 -14.21 17.89
N LEU A 57 -21.34 -14.67 17.05
CA LEU A 57 -21.55 -15.86 16.21
C LEU A 57 -21.86 -17.14 17.02
N PRO A 58 -21.11 -17.50 18.09
CA PRO A 58 -21.45 -18.65 18.93
C PRO A 58 -22.78 -18.49 19.68
N ILE A 59 -23.12 -17.26 20.10
CA ILE A 59 -24.39 -16.95 20.78
C ILE A 59 -25.55 -17.21 19.81
N ILE A 60 -25.44 -16.75 18.56
CA ILE A 60 -26.47 -16.98 17.53
C ILE A 60 -26.62 -18.46 17.21
N PHE A 61 -25.52 -19.21 17.18
CA PHE A 61 -25.55 -20.66 17.02
C PHE A 61 -26.33 -21.34 18.16
N ILE A 62 -26.13 -20.94 19.42
CA ILE A 62 -26.88 -21.48 20.57
C ILE A 62 -28.38 -21.16 20.46
N LEU A 63 -28.73 -19.94 20.02
CA LEU A 63 -30.12 -19.51 19.94
C LEU A 63 -30.88 -20.11 18.74
N ASN A 64 -30.19 -20.47 17.66
CA ASN A 64 -30.79 -20.99 16.42
C ASN A 64 -29.93 -22.06 15.71
N PRO A 65 -29.60 -23.18 16.39
CA PRO A 65 -28.63 -24.14 15.89
C PRO A 65 -29.02 -24.78 14.57
N HIS A 66 -30.28 -25.21 14.43
CA HIS A 66 -30.74 -25.89 13.21
C HIS A 66 -30.66 -24.97 11.98
N LYS A 67 -31.12 -23.72 12.13
CA LYS A 67 -31.07 -22.72 11.05
C LYS A 67 -29.61 -22.41 10.71
N PHE A 68 -28.78 -22.17 11.72
CA PHE A 68 -27.36 -21.88 11.54
C PHE A 68 -26.61 -22.99 10.80
N ILE A 69 -26.77 -24.25 11.22
CA ILE A 69 -26.10 -25.38 10.55
C ILE A 69 -26.66 -25.60 9.15
N SER A 70 -27.98 -25.52 8.96
CA SER A 70 -28.58 -25.63 7.62
C SER A 70 -27.98 -24.58 6.68
N ASN A 71 -27.84 -23.35 7.15
CA ASN A 71 -27.24 -22.25 6.39
C ASN A 71 -25.78 -22.54 6.01
N ILE A 72 -24.97 -23.03 6.94
CA ILE A 72 -23.59 -23.43 6.67
C ILE A 72 -23.54 -24.56 5.63
N LEU A 73 -24.34 -25.61 5.80
CA LEU A 73 -24.32 -26.75 4.89
C LEU A 73 -24.78 -26.39 3.48
N ASN A 74 -25.79 -25.53 3.35
CA ASN A 74 -26.29 -25.05 2.06
C ASN A 74 -25.24 -24.23 1.28
N ASN A 75 -24.27 -23.64 1.99
CA ASN A 75 -23.25 -22.75 1.45
C ASN A 75 -21.82 -23.28 1.63
N ARG A 76 -21.66 -24.55 2.00
CA ARG A 76 -20.38 -25.15 2.41
C ARG A 76 -19.24 -24.90 1.43
N LEU A 77 -19.48 -24.93 0.12
CA LEU A 77 -18.43 -24.74 -0.87
C LEU A 77 -17.88 -23.32 -0.87
N ILE A 78 -18.74 -22.30 -0.73
CA ILE A 78 -18.31 -20.90 -0.65
C ILE A 78 -17.63 -20.65 0.70
N LEU A 79 -18.16 -21.21 1.79
CA LEU A 79 -17.52 -21.12 3.10
C LEU A 79 -16.15 -21.79 3.12
N TYR A 80 -15.99 -22.95 2.48
CA TYR A 80 -14.68 -23.59 2.32
C TYR A 80 -13.74 -22.73 1.50
N ALA A 81 -14.21 -22.05 0.45
CA ALA A 81 -13.36 -21.14 -0.32
C ALA A 81 -12.86 -19.96 0.53
N ILE A 82 -13.75 -19.32 1.31
CA ILE A 82 -13.38 -18.24 2.24
C ILE A 82 -12.38 -18.75 3.29
N LEU A 83 -12.65 -19.91 3.89
CA LEU A 83 -11.77 -20.52 4.90
C LEU A 83 -10.42 -20.96 4.32
N LEU A 84 -10.37 -21.42 3.07
CA LEU A 84 -9.12 -21.78 2.39
C LEU A 84 -8.25 -20.54 2.11
N ILE A 85 -8.86 -19.41 1.75
CA ILE A 85 -8.15 -18.13 1.65
C ILE A 85 -7.61 -17.74 3.02
N LEU A 86 -8.45 -17.75 4.07
CA LEU A 86 -7.98 -17.44 5.42
C LEU A 86 -6.84 -18.38 5.87
N PHE A 87 -6.97 -19.67 5.56
CA PHE A 87 -5.94 -20.66 5.85
C PHE A 87 -4.62 -20.37 5.11
N SER A 88 -4.66 -19.93 3.84
CA SER A 88 -3.45 -19.56 3.13
C SER A 88 -2.73 -18.38 3.79
N TYR A 89 -3.48 -17.37 4.25
CA TYR A 89 -2.92 -16.24 4.99
C TYR A 89 -2.33 -16.67 6.34
N VAL A 90 -2.98 -17.61 7.06
CA VAL A 90 -2.44 -18.16 8.32
C VAL A 90 -1.13 -18.88 8.07
N ILE A 91 -1.09 -19.81 7.11
CA ILE A 91 0.13 -20.57 6.78
C ILE A 91 1.23 -19.63 6.33
N SER A 92 0.93 -18.70 5.41
CA SER A 92 1.94 -17.75 4.94
C SER A 92 2.48 -16.87 6.08
N THR A 93 1.61 -16.40 6.98
CA THR A 93 2.02 -15.60 8.16
C THR A 93 2.95 -16.39 9.08
N LEU A 94 2.65 -17.67 9.34
CA LEU A 94 3.48 -18.52 10.20
C LEU A 94 4.89 -18.74 9.64
N PHE A 95 5.03 -18.79 8.32
CA PHE A 95 6.33 -18.93 7.65
C PHE A 95 6.91 -17.58 7.22
N SER A 96 6.23 -16.45 7.49
CA SER A 96 6.61 -15.13 6.97
C SER A 96 8.02 -14.72 7.36
N ILE A 97 8.67 -13.93 6.50
CA ILE A 97 9.94 -13.27 6.84
C ILE A 97 9.76 -12.26 7.99
N THR A 98 8.55 -11.74 8.18
CA THR A 98 8.16 -10.83 9.27
C THR A 98 6.80 -11.27 9.82
N ILE A 99 6.78 -12.23 10.74
CA ILE A 99 5.55 -12.85 11.28
C ILE A 99 4.57 -11.79 11.80
N LEU A 100 5.06 -10.85 12.62
CA LEU A 100 4.22 -9.79 13.17
C LEU A 100 3.76 -8.79 12.08
N GLY A 101 4.60 -8.55 11.06
CA GLY A 101 4.27 -7.75 9.87
C GLY A 101 3.08 -8.33 9.13
N SER A 102 3.14 -9.61 8.82
CA SER A 102 2.06 -10.31 8.14
C SER A 102 0.81 -10.48 8.99
N LEU A 103 0.96 -10.65 10.32
CA LEU A 103 -0.16 -10.79 11.23
C LEU A 103 -0.99 -9.50 11.33
N TRP A 104 -0.30 -8.39 11.62
CA TRP A 104 -0.90 -7.11 12.01
C TRP A 104 -0.95 -6.06 10.91
N GLY A 105 -0.24 -6.28 9.80
CA GLY A 105 0.15 -5.29 8.83
C GLY A 105 1.54 -4.73 9.15
N ARG A 106 2.32 -4.38 8.11
CA ARG A 106 3.59 -3.65 8.27
C ARG A 106 3.32 -2.26 8.84
N GLU A 107 2.36 -1.56 8.24
CA GLU A 107 1.91 -0.24 8.68
C GLU A 107 0.40 -0.25 8.89
N TYR A 108 -0.02 -0.09 10.15
CA TYR A 108 -1.43 -0.05 10.50
C TYR A 108 -2.08 1.22 9.94
N GLY A 109 -3.16 1.08 9.19
CA GLY A 109 -3.79 2.16 8.43
C GLY A 109 -3.26 2.34 7.01
N MET A 110 -2.33 1.49 6.56
CA MET A 110 -1.90 1.35 5.17
C MET A 110 -1.96 -0.10 4.67
N SER A 111 -1.92 -1.09 5.58
CA SER A 111 -1.97 -2.52 5.23
C SER A 111 -3.39 -2.99 4.91
N SER A 112 -3.63 -3.33 3.64
CA SER A 112 -4.90 -3.96 3.22
C SER A 112 -4.81 -5.48 3.11
N TYR A 113 -3.61 -6.05 3.30
CA TYR A 113 -3.31 -7.46 3.06
C TYR A 113 -2.89 -8.21 4.33
N SER A 114 -3.01 -7.64 5.53
CA SER A 114 -2.68 -8.38 6.75
C SER A 114 -3.61 -9.58 7.00
N LEU A 115 -3.13 -10.57 7.76
CA LEU A 115 -3.95 -11.68 8.24
C LEU A 115 -5.14 -11.19 9.08
N GLN A 116 -4.96 -10.18 9.94
CA GLN A 116 -6.04 -9.61 10.73
C GLN A 116 -7.15 -9.01 9.84
N THR A 117 -6.79 -8.31 8.77
CA THR A 117 -7.74 -7.72 7.82
C THR A 117 -8.53 -8.83 7.12
N PHE A 118 -7.87 -9.87 6.61
CA PHE A 118 -8.52 -11.01 5.95
C PHE A 118 -9.36 -11.87 6.90
N PHE A 119 -8.94 -12.00 8.16
CA PHE A 119 -9.72 -12.61 9.23
C PHE A 119 -11.02 -11.83 9.46
N SER A 120 -10.95 -10.50 9.47
CA SER A 120 -12.10 -9.62 9.66
C SER A 120 -13.11 -9.72 8.52
N PHE A 121 -12.65 -9.71 7.26
CA PHE A 121 -13.52 -9.95 6.10
C PHE A 121 -14.18 -11.33 6.14
N SER A 122 -13.42 -12.35 6.55
CA SER A 122 -13.93 -13.72 6.67
C SER A 122 -15.02 -13.82 7.74
N ILE A 123 -14.83 -13.22 8.92
CA ILE A 123 -15.84 -13.21 9.99
C ILE A 123 -17.12 -12.53 9.53
N ILE A 124 -17.03 -11.33 8.94
CA ILE A 124 -18.21 -10.59 8.46
C ILE A 124 -18.97 -11.45 7.44
N SER A 125 -18.25 -12.05 6.50
CA SER A 125 -18.84 -12.86 5.43
C SER A 125 -19.51 -14.12 5.95
N ILE A 126 -18.82 -14.87 6.83
CA ILE A 126 -19.34 -16.08 7.47
C ILE A 126 -20.55 -15.73 8.33
N ASN A 127 -20.51 -14.62 9.08
CA ASN A 127 -21.61 -14.18 9.90
C ASN A 127 -22.85 -13.86 9.05
N ILE A 128 -22.72 -13.10 7.95
CA ILE A 128 -23.85 -12.82 7.07
C ILE A 128 -24.38 -14.13 6.46
N ILE A 129 -23.52 -14.99 5.92
CA ILE A 129 -23.93 -16.27 5.31
C ILE A 129 -24.60 -17.20 6.33
N ALA A 130 -24.16 -17.22 7.59
CA ALA A 130 -24.69 -18.13 8.59
C ALA A 130 -26.02 -17.63 9.19
N THR A 131 -26.31 -16.33 9.12
CA THR A 131 -27.44 -15.71 9.84
C THR A 131 -28.54 -15.15 8.92
N ASN A 132 -28.18 -14.65 7.74
CA ASN A 132 -29.05 -13.84 6.89
C ASN A 132 -29.67 -14.66 5.74
N PHE A 133 -31.00 -14.74 5.66
CA PHE A 133 -31.69 -15.47 4.57
C PHE A 133 -33.04 -14.90 4.15
N ASP A 134 -33.52 -13.85 4.81
CA ASP A 134 -34.76 -13.22 4.40
C ASP A 134 -34.50 -12.30 3.20
N THR A 135 -35.41 -12.29 2.24
CA THR A 135 -35.33 -11.39 1.08
C THR A 135 -35.29 -9.93 1.53
N SER A 136 -35.95 -9.61 2.65
CA SER A 136 -35.91 -8.30 3.29
C SER A 136 -34.50 -7.91 3.75
N GLN A 137 -33.75 -8.84 4.33
CA GLN A 137 -32.39 -8.62 4.82
C GLN A 137 -31.40 -8.45 3.67
N ILE A 138 -31.50 -9.29 2.63
CA ILE A 138 -30.73 -9.15 1.39
C ILE A 138 -31.00 -7.78 0.77
N ARG A 139 -32.27 -7.36 0.70
CA ARG A 139 -32.68 -6.06 0.17
C ARG A 139 -32.08 -4.90 0.97
N ARG A 140 -32.05 -4.99 2.31
CA ARG A 140 -31.40 -3.97 3.17
C ARG A 140 -29.91 -3.88 2.92
N LEU A 141 -29.22 -5.01 2.75
CA LEU A 141 -27.78 -5.01 2.45
C LEU A 141 -27.46 -4.34 1.11
N PHE A 142 -28.23 -4.64 0.05
CA PHE A 142 -28.11 -3.91 -1.22
C PHE A 142 -28.40 -2.42 -1.08
N LEU A 143 -29.45 -2.04 -0.33
CA LEU A 143 -29.80 -0.65 -0.11
C LEU A 143 -28.70 0.09 0.66
N THR A 144 -28.05 -0.56 1.62
CA THR A 144 -26.92 0.00 2.36
C THR A 144 -25.73 0.27 1.45
N ILE A 145 -25.39 -0.68 0.57
CA ILE A 145 -24.32 -0.50 -0.44
C ILE A 145 -24.66 0.67 -1.37
N PHE A 146 -25.89 0.70 -1.89
CA PHE A 146 -26.39 1.78 -2.74
C PHE A 146 -26.27 3.15 -2.05
N ALA A 147 -26.73 3.26 -0.81
CA ALA A 147 -26.71 4.50 -0.06
C ALA A 147 -25.28 4.96 0.20
N SER A 148 -24.40 4.06 0.65
CA SER A 148 -22.99 4.36 0.91
C SER A 148 -22.26 4.79 -0.36
N SER A 149 -22.37 4.04 -1.47
CA SER A 149 -21.73 4.38 -2.74
C SER A 149 -22.23 5.69 -3.34
N THR A 150 -23.53 5.99 -3.20
CA THR A 150 -24.09 7.26 -3.69
C THR A 150 -23.55 8.43 -2.88
N LEU A 151 -23.48 8.33 -1.56
CA LEU A 151 -22.95 9.38 -0.69
C LEU A 151 -21.45 9.64 -0.96
N VAL A 152 -20.64 8.58 -1.11
CA VAL A 152 -19.23 8.71 -1.50
C VAL A 152 -19.10 9.40 -2.85
N ALA A 153 -19.90 9.03 -3.84
CA ALA A 153 -19.90 9.65 -5.16
C ALA A 153 -20.33 11.13 -5.12
N ILE A 154 -21.32 11.49 -4.30
CA ILE A 154 -21.72 12.90 -4.08
C ILE A 154 -20.54 13.69 -3.55
N ILE A 155 -19.87 13.21 -2.49
CA ILE A 155 -18.69 13.86 -1.91
C ILE A 155 -17.59 14.04 -2.96
N ALA A 156 -17.34 13.01 -3.77
CA ALA A 156 -16.31 13.06 -4.81
C ALA A 156 -16.65 14.06 -5.93
N ILE A 157 -17.93 14.20 -6.33
CA ILE A 157 -18.36 15.23 -7.27
C ILE A 157 -18.22 16.63 -6.65
N LEU A 158 -18.59 16.79 -5.37
CA LEU A 158 -18.46 18.06 -4.67
C LEU A 158 -17.00 18.50 -4.58
N GLN A 159 -16.05 17.57 -4.40
CA GLN A 159 -14.61 17.87 -4.47
C GLN A 159 -14.19 18.47 -5.81
N ASN A 160 -14.78 18.03 -6.93
CA ASN A 160 -14.46 18.59 -8.26
C ASN A 160 -14.91 20.04 -8.41
N PHE A 161 -16.04 20.42 -7.80
CA PHE A 161 -16.64 21.75 -7.97
C PHE A 161 -16.31 22.74 -6.85
N LEU A 162 -15.98 22.24 -5.66
CA LEU A 162 -15.72 23.02 -4.44
C LEU A 162 -14.41 22.57 -3.77
N PRO A 163 -13.25 22.63 -4.47
CA PRO A 163 -11.99 22.08 -3.98
C PRO A 163 -11.55 22.70 -2.65
N SER A 164 -11.75 24.02 -2.46
CA SER A 164 -11.36 24.75 -1.24
C SER A 164 -12.03 24.26 0.04
N ILE A 165 -13.27 23.75 -0.04
CA ILE A 165 -13.98 23.20 1.12
C ILE A 165 -13.42 21.83 1.51
N PHE A 166 -12.94 21.07 0.53
CA PHE A 166 -12.52 19.70 0.73
C PHE A 166 -11.00 19.47 0.77
N GLN A 167 -10.20 20.53 0.63
CA GLN A 167 -8.73 20.50 0.63
C GLN A 167 -8.15 19.89 1.91
N THR A 168 -8.78 20.10 3.07
CA THR A 168 -8.37 19.54 4.37
C THR A 168 -8.64 18.05 4.53
N PHE A 169 -9.35 17.42 3.59
CA PHE A 169 -9.74 16.01 3.65
C PHE A 169 -8.95 15.12 2.69
N THR A 170 -7.96 15.67 1.98
CA THR A 170 -7.17 14.96 0.96
C THR A 170 -5.68 14.93 1.31
N PHE A 171 -5.03 13.79 1.08
CA PHE A 171 -3.60 13.55 1.35
C PHE A 171 -2.65 14.40 0.49
N TYR A 172 -3.14 14.98 -0.62
CA TYR A 172 -2.41 15.94 -1.47
C TYR A 172 -3.40 16.84 -2.21
N GLN A 173 -2.95 18.02 -2.66
CA GLN A 173 -3.60 18.75 -3.75
C GLN A 173 -3.53 17.89 -5.02
N GLN A 174 -4.57 17.08 -5.25
CA GLN A 174 -4.63 16.21 -6.41
C GLN A 174 -5.45 16.87 -7.52
N ASN A 175 -4.93 16.81 -8.75
CA ASN A 175 -5.67 17.19 -9.96
C ASN A 175 -6.90 16.28 -10.24
N ARG A 176 -7.14 15.26 -9.39
CA ARG A 176 -8.17 14.21 -9.52
C ARG A 176 -8.97 14.10 -8.23
N ILE A 177 -10.25 13.72 -8.34
CA ILE A 177 -11.11 13.50 -7.18
C ILE A 177 -10.79 12.17 -6.48
N VAL A 178 -10.96 12.16 -5.15
CA VAL A 178 -10.64 11.00 -4.29
C VAL A 178 -11.80 10.56 -3.42
N GLY A 179 -12.87 11.36 -3.33
CA GLY A 179 -13.97 11.17 -2.39
C GLY A 179 -13.46 11.11 -0.95
N THR A 180 -14.08 10.26 -0.15
CA THR A 180 -13.63 9.88 1.19
C THR A 180 -12.48 8.86 1.16
N LEU A 181 -12.07 8.37 -0.01
CA LEU A 181 -11.19 7.21 -0.17
C LEU A 181 -9.70 7.57 -0.24
N GLY A 182 -9.37 8.87 -0.36
CA GLY A 182 -8.00 9.39 -0.29
C GLY A 182 -7.15 9.14 -1.55
N ASN A 183 -7.62 8.31 -2.49
CA ASN A 183 -6.94 8.01 -3.74
C ASN A 183 -7.96 7.79 -4.88
N PRO A 184 -7.72 8.31 -6.10
CA PRO A 184 -8.65 8.18 -7.22
C PRO A 184 -8.83 6.73 -7.68
N ILE A 185 -7.78 5.92 -7.59
CA ILE A 185 -7.80 4.50 -7.99
C ILE A 185 -8.71 3.72 -7.04
N TYR A 186 -8.59 3.94 -5.73
CA TYR A 186 -9.45 3.30 -4.74
C TYR A 186 -10.91 3.76 -4.89
N LEU A 187 -11.14 5.05 -5.14
CA LEU A 187 -12.47 5.59 -5.44
C LEU A 187 -13.12 4.89 -6.62
N GLY A 188 -12.43 4.84 -7.77
CA GLY A 188 -12.93 4.19 -8.96
C GLY A 188 -13.22 2.70 -8.72
N SER A 189 -12.30 2.01 -8.06
CA SER A 189 -12.39 0.57 -7.77
C SER A 189 -13.56 0.22 -6.84
N PHE A 190 -13.79 1.03 -5.81
CA PHE A 190 -14.94 0.91 -4.92
C PHE A 190 -16.27 1.19 -5.63
N LEU A 191 -16.36 2.31 -6.36
CA LEU A 191 -17.58 2.72 -7.05
C LEU A 191 -17.93 1.78 -8.21
N LEU A 192 -16.95 1.13 -8.84
CA LEU A 192 -17.16 0.05 -9.81
C LEU A 192 -18.10 -1.02 -9.25
N ILE A 193 -17.76 -1.63 -8.10
CA ILE A 193 -18.59 -2.68 -7.50
C ILE A 193 -19.90 -2.07 -6.97
N GLY A 194 -19.81 -0.93 -6.29
CA GLY A 194 -20.97 -0.24 -5.71
C GLY A 194 -22.04 0.12 -6.73
N ASN A 195 -21.65 0.63 -7.90
CA ASN A 195 -22.57 0.98 -8.98
C ASN A 195 -23.20 -0.26 -9.62
N LEU A 196 -22.41 -1.27 -9.96
CA LEU A 196 -22.95 -2.47 -10.59
C LEU A 196 -23.91 -3.24 -9.65
N LEU A 197 -23.64 -3.25 -8.33
CA LEU A 197 -24.58 -3.78 -7.34
C LEU A 197 -25.84 -2.91 -7.17
N SER A 198 -25.69 -1.59 -7.25
CA SER A 198 -26.83 -0.65 -7.24
C SER A 198 -27.76 -0.90 -8.43
N VAL A 199 -27.21 -1.10 -9.62
CA VAL A 199 -27.94 -1.49 -10.83
C VAL A 199 -28.74 -2.79 -10.58
N ILE A 200 -28.10 -3.83 -10.02
CA ILE A 200 -28.79 -5.10 -9.70
C ILE A 200 -29.94 -4.89 -8.71
N TYR A 201 -29.77 -4.06 -7.67
CA TYR A 201 -30.83 -3.80 -6.69
C TYR A 201 -32.11 -3.28 -7.35
N PHE A 202 -31.98 -2.27 -8.21
CA PHE A 202 -33.12 -1.62 -8.82
C PHE A 202 -33.81 -2.49 -9.90
N TYR A 203 -33.04 -3.21 -10.71
CA TYR A 203 -33.59 -4.06 -11.79
C TYR A 203 -33.99 -5.47 -11.34
N GLY A 204 -33.38 -5.96 -10.26
CA GLY A 204 -33.57 -7.30 -9.72
C GLY A 204 -34.63 -7.36 -8.61
N PHE A 205 -34.60 -6.42 -7.66
CA PHE A 205 -35.40 -6.50 -6.43
C PHE A 205 -36.45 -5.40 -6.29
N SER A 206 -36.09 -4.15 -6.60
CA SER A 206 -37.05 -3.04 -6.53
C SER A 206 -38.06 -3.05 -7.70
N GLU A 207 -37.78 -3.83 -8.73
CA GLU A 207 -38.51 -3.90 -10.00
C GLU A 207 -38.91 -2.51 -10.51
N ILE A 208 -37.93 -1.77 -11.05
CA ILE A 208 -38.22 -0.52 -11.76
C ILE A 208 -39.34 -0.79 -12.79
N SER A 209 -40.46 -0.11 -12.58
CA SER A 209 -41.52 0.02 -13.56
C SER A 209 -41.77 1.50 -13.80
N THR A 210 -42.15 1.85 -15.03
CA THR A 210 -42.56 3.21 -15.39
C THR A 210 -43.74 3.73 -14.57
N LYS A 211 -44.42 2.84 -13.81
CA LYS A 211 -45.48 3.19 -12.87
C LYS A 211 -44.95 3.66 -11.51
N ASN A 212 -43.81 3.15 -11.04
CA ASN A 212 -43.17 3.60 -9.81
C ASN A 212 -42.11 4.66 -10.11
N LYS A 213 -42.59 5.88 -10.38
CA LYS A 213 -41.77 7.03 -10.78
C LYS A 213 -40.66 7.34 -9.76
N TYR A 214 -40.90 7.16 -8.47
CA TYR A 214 -39.92 7.46 -7.42
C TYR A 214 -38.64 6.63 -7.56
N ASN A 215 -38.76 5.30 -7.61
CA ASN A 215 -37.60 4.41 -7.74
C ASN A 215 -36.88 4.60 -9.08
N TYR A 216 -37.63 4.96 -10.13
CA TYR A 216 -37.08 5.27 -11.44
C TYR A 216 -36.17 6.51 -11.41
N TYR A 217 -36.67 7.63 -10.88
CA TYR A 217 -35.88 8.87 -10.77
C TYR A 217 -34.72 8.75 -9.79
N LEU A 218 -34.93 8.06 -8.67
CA LEU A 218 -33.88 7.81 -7.68
C LEU A 218 -32.72 7.02 -8.30
N PHE A 219 -33.02 5.98 -9.08
CA PHE A 219 -31.99 5.22 -9.80
C PHE A 219 -31.24 6.10 -10.80
N LEU A 220 -31.96 6.85 -11.65
CA LEU A 220 -31.30 7.70 -12.66
C LEU A 220 -30.38 8.72 -12.02
N LEU A 221 -30.82 9.40 -10.96
CA LEU A 221 -30.03 10.38 -10.25
C LEU A 221 -28.78 9.74 -9.63
N ALA A 222 -28.95 8.66 -8.86
CA ALA A 222 -27.84 8.04 -8.16
C ALA A 222 -26.86 7.34 -9.11
N SER A 223 -27.35 6.68 -10.17
CA SER A 223 -26.50 6.07 -11.20
C SER A 223 -25.68 7.13 -11.93
N THR A 224 -26.29 8.27 -12.28
CA THR A 224 -25.58 9.40 -12.90
C THR A 224 -24.46 9.91 -11.98
N ILE A 225 -24.76 10.17 -10.70
CA ILE A 225 -23.77 10.63 -9.72
C ILE A 225 -22.62 9.62 -9.59
N GLN A 226 -22.92 8.34 -9.42
CA GLN A 226 -21.89 7.31 -9.28
C GLN A 226 -21.02 7.18 -10.54
N ILE A 227 -21.62 7.21 -11.74
CA ILE A 227 -20.89 7.13 -13.02
C ILE A 227 -20.02 8.37 -13.21
N SER A 228 -20.54 9.57 -12.95
CA SER A 228 -19.76 10.81 -12.99
C SER A 228 -18.53 10.74 -12.09
N ALA A 229 -18.68 10.25 -10.86
CA ALA A 229 -17.57 10.09 -9.93
C ALA A 229 -16.53 9.06 -10.42
N ILE A 230 -16.96 7.93 -11.01
CA ILE A 230 -16.04 6.95 -11.62
C ILE A 230 -15.25 7.61 -12.75
N LEU A 231 -15.90 8.36 -13.63
CA LEU A 231 -15.23 9.00 -14.77
C LEU A 231 -14.29 10.14 -14.32
N LEU A 232 -14.72 10.97 -13.37
CA LEU A 232 -13.91 12.06 -12.79
C LEU A 232 -12.71 11.56 -11.99
N SER A 233 -12.71 10.30 -11.52
CA SER A 233 -11.53 9.68 -10.90
C SER A 233 -10.34 9.55 -11.86
N LEU A 234 -10.59 9.61 -13.18
CA LEU A 234 -9.60 9.47 -14.25
C LEU A 234 -8.68 8.24 -14.10
N SER A 235 -9.20 7.18 -13.46
CA SER A 235 -8.46 5.96 -13.19
C SER A 235 -8.77 4.91 -14.26
N SER A 236 -7.83 4.70 -15.20
CA SER A 236 -8.06 3.88 -16.40
C SER A 236 -8.48 2.43 -16.09
N GLY A 237 -7.87 1.78 -15.09
CA GLY A 237 -8.22 0.41 -14.70
C GLY A 237 -9.69 0.27 -14.27
N PRO A 238 -10.14 1.03 -13.25
CA PRO A 238 -11.55 1.09 -12.87
C PRO A 238 -12.50 1.50 -13.99
N ILE A 239 -12.16 2.51 -14.80
CA ILE A 239 -13.03 2.97 -15.91
C ILE A 239 -13.23 1.87 -16.96
N ILE A 240 -12.15 1.23 -17.43
CA ILE A 240 -12.24 0.17 -18.44
C ILE A 240 -13.07 -1.00 -17.90
N SER A 241 -12.79 -1.43 -16.68
CA SER A 241 -13.52 -2.52 -16.05
C SER A 241 -15.01 -2.19 -15.82
N PHE A 242 -15.30 -0.95 -15.45
CA PHE A 242 -16.66 -0.43 -15.30
C PHE A 242 -17.42 -0.49 -16.62
N LEU A 243 -16.82 -0.02 -17.71
CA LEU A 243 -17.46 -0.06 -19.03
C LEU A 243 -17.80 -1.50 -19.45
N ILE A 244 -16.87 -2.44 -19.27
CA ILE A 244 -17.10 -3.86 -19.56
C ILE A 244 -18.25 -4.42 -18.71
N GLY A 245 -18.24 -4.13 -17.41
CA GLY A 245 -19.26 -4.62 -16.47
C GLY A 245 -20.64 -4.03 -16.73
N TYR A 246 -20.69 -2.71 -16.89
CA TYR A 246 -21.91 -1.96 -17.13
C TYR A 246 -22.55 -2.35 -18.47
N ALA A 247 -21.77 -2.44 -19.55
CA ALA A 247 -22.24 -2.93 -20.84
C ALA A 247 -22.73 -4.38 -20.76
N GLY A 248 -22.00 -5.27 -20.09
CA GLY A 248 -22.41 -6.66 -19.91
C GLY A 248 -23.75 -6.79 -19.17
N ILE A 249 -23.95 -6.00 -18.10
CA ILE A 249 -25.22 -5.97 -17.36
C ILE A 249 -26.34 -5.37 -18.21
N ALA A 250 -26.07 -4.30 -18.96
CA ALA A 250 -27.05 -3.67 -19.86
C ALA A 250 -27.54 -4.65 -20.94
N ILE A 251 -26.61 -5.37 -21.58
CA ILE A 251 -26.91 -6.42 -22.57
C ILE A 251 -27.74 -7.54 -21.91
N SER A 252 -27.32 -8.00 -20.73
CA SER A 252 -28.04 -9.03 -19.97
C SER A 252 -29.47 -8.60 -19.63
N TYR A 253 -29.65 -7.33 -19.27
CA TYR A 253 -30.97 -6.76 -18.98
C TYR A 253 -31.86 -6.76 -20.23
N TYR A 254 -31.33 -6.29 -21.37
CA TYR A 254 -32.07 -6.22 -22.64
C TYR A 254 -32.60 -7.61 -23.06
N TYR A 255 -31.73 -8.62 -23.10
CA TYR A 255 -32.10 -9.97 -23.54
C TYR A 255 -33.00 -10.73 -22.56
N LEU A 256 -32.74 -10.63 -21.24
CA LEU A 256 -33.46 -11.45 -20.26
C LEU A 256 -34.77 -10.81 -19.79
N LYS A 257 -34.85 -9.48 -19.70
CA LYS A 257 -36.06 -8.79 -19.21
C LYS A 257 -37.01 -8.35 -20.33
N ASN A 258 -36.66 -8.60 -21.61
CA ASN A 258 -37.48 -8.32 -22.80
C ASN A 258 -38.07 -6.91 -22.79
N ARG A 259 -37.21 -5.91 -22.60
CA ARG A 259 -37.60 -4.50 -22.50
C ARG A 259 -37.44 -3.79 -23.83
N SER A 260 -38.16 -2.69 -24.00
CA SER A 260 -38.04 -1.87 -25.20
C SER A 260 -36.64 -1.26 -25.31
N ILE A 261 -36.18 -1.03 -26.55
CA ILE A 261 -34.92 -0.30 -26.81
C ILE A 261 -34.93 1.08 -26.12
N LYS A 262 -36.10 1.69 -25.98
CA LYS A 262 -36.31 2.97 -25.29
C LYS A 262 -35.95 2.85 -23.79
N ASP A 263 -36.44 1.83 -23.11
CA ASP A 263 -36.11 1.60 -21.70
C ASP A 263 -34.61 1.37 -21.53
N PHE A 264 -34.00 0.59 -22.43
CA PHE A 264 -32.55 0.36 -22.43
C PHE A 264 -31.75 1.68 -22.56
N ILE A 265 -32.11 2.52 -23.53
CA ILE A 265 -31.47 3.83 -23.76
C ILE A 265 -31.59 4.71 -22.51
N ILE A 266 -32.80 4.87 -21.96
CA ILE A 266 -33.00 5.80 -20.85
C ILE A 266 -32.31 5.30 -19.57
N LEU A 267 -32.30 3.99 -19.34
CA LEU A 267 -31.81 3.42 -18.10
C LEU A 267 -30.29 3.27 -18.05
N PHE A 268 -29.65 3.03 -19.20
CA PHE A 268 -28.20 2.80 -19.26
C PHE A 268 -27.43 3.92 -19.95
N LEU A 269 -27.93 4.40 -21.10
CA LEU A 269 -27.22 5.39 -21.91
C LEU A 269 -27.39 6.81 -21.35
N THR A 270 -28.58 7.18 -20.85
CA THR A 270 -28.81 8.53 -20.33
C THR A 270 -27.93 8.87 -19.11
N PRO A 271 -27.83 8.04 -18.04
CA PRO A 271 -26.91 8.31 -16.93
C PRO A 271 -25.45 8.43 -17.37
N PHE A 272 -25.04 7.63 -18.35
CA PHE A 272 -23.69 7.66 -18.89
C PHE A 272 -23.41 8.96 -19.68
N LEU A 273 -24.32 9.36 -20.57
CA LEU A 273 -24.20 10.60 -21.34
C LEU A 273 -24.23 11.83 -20.43
N ILE A 274 -25.11 11.87 -19.43
CA ILE A 274 -25.12 12.96 -18.44
C ILE A 274 -23.80 12.95 -17.66
N GLY A 275 -23.29 11.77 -17.31
CA GLY A 275 -21.98 11.61 -16.68
C GLY A 275 -20.85 12.24 -17.49
N LEU A 276 -20.83 12.02 -18.81
CA LEU A 276 -19.88 12.65 -19.74
C LEU A 276 -20.07 14.17 -19.84
N ILE A 277 -21.32 14.67 -19.83
CA ILE A 277 -21.59 16.11 -19.85
C ILE A 277 -21.02 16.78 -18.58
N ILE A 278 -21.16 16.14 -17.41
CA ILE A 278 -20.62 16.65 -16.15
C ILE A 278 -19.08 16.82 -16.21
N LEU A 279 -18.37 15.94 -16.93
CA LEU A 279 -16.92 16.10 -17.15
C LEU A 279 -16.56 17.37 -17.91
N GLY A 280 -17.45 17.83 -18.80
CA GLY A 280 -17.25 19.02 -19.63
C GLY A 280 -17.65 20.32 -18.93
N ILE A 281 -18.17 20.28 -17.71
CA ILE A 281 -18.53 21.50 -16.96
C ILE A 281 -17.23 22.19 -16.52
N PRO A 282 -17.04 23.49 -16.84
CA PRO A 282 -15.87 24.23 -16.41
C PRO A 282 -15.73 24.16 -14.89
N LYS A 283 -14.53 23.86 -14.42
CA LYS A 283 -14.22 23.86 -12.99
C LYS A 283 -14.27 25.32 -12.52
N TYR A 284 -14.91 25.57 -11.37
CA TYR A 284 -14.95 26.92 -10.81
C TYR A 284 -13.50 27.32 -10.50
N GLY A 285 -13.05 28.38 -11.16
CA GLY A 285 -11.67 28.82 -11.15
C GLY A 285 -11.21 29.19 -9.76
N VAL A 286 -10.23 28.46 -9.26
CA VAL A 286 -9.04 29.12 -8.75
C VAL A 286 -7.99 28.85 -9.83
N GLU A 287 -7.50 29.92 -10.46
CA GLU A 287 -6.22 29.87 -11.15
C GLU A 287 -5.20 29.44 -10.10
N GLU A 288 -4.97 28.13 -10.01
CA GLU A 288 -3.97 27.59 -9.11
C GLU A 288 -2.61 27.57 -9.82
N GLU A 289 -2.01 28.76 -9.93
CA GLU A 289 -0.65 28.93 -9.38
C GLU A 289 -0.73 28.69 -7.86
N TYR A 290 -1.06 27.47 -7.43
CA TYR A 290 -0.92 27.00 -6.06
C TYR A 290 0.21 25.95 -5.99
N PHE A 291 1.24 26.14 -6.79
CA PHE A 291 2.59 25.87 -6.30
C PHE A 291 2.92 26.96 -5.26
N ASP A 292 2.23 26.93 -4.11
CA ASP A 292 2.74 27.65 -2.97
C ASP A 292 3.87 26.79 -2.41
N GLU A 293 5.10 27.19 -2.71
CA GLU A 293 6.34 26.74 -2.06
C GLU A 293 6.19 26.69 -0.52
N LYS A 294 5.23 27.45 0.05
CA LYS A 294 4.91 27.45 1.49
C LYS A 294 3.97 26.32 1.95
N VAL A 295 3.18 25.68 1.08
CA VAL A 295 2.42 24.47 1.40
C VAL A 295 3.26 23.23 1.09
N GLU A 296 4.11 23.28 0.06
CA GLU A 296 5.20 22.31 -0.08
C GLU A 296 6.16 22.38 1.13
N ARG A 297 6.26 23.53 1.83
CA ARG A 297 6.94 23.64 3.14
C ARG A 297 6.36 22.81 4.27
N SER A 298 5.10 22.39 4.20
CA SER A 298 4.54 21.42 5.17
C SER A 298 5.10 20.01 4.96
N GLY A 299 5.58 19.72 3.75
CA GLY A 299 6.41 18.56 3.42
C GLY A 299 7.90 18.88 3.22
N SER A 300 8.34 20.14 3.29
CA SER A 300 9.73 20.53 2.99
C SER A 300 10.65 20.48 4.18
N LEU A 301 10.15 20.44 5.42
CA LEU A 301 11.00 20.02 6.54
C LEU A 301 11.45 18.55 6.34
N SER A 302 10.63 17.74 5.67
CA SER A 302 10.89 16.34 5.28
C SER A 302 11.51 16.16 3.88
N LYS A 303 11.43 17.15 2.98
CA LYS A 303 12.04 17.13 1.63
C LYS A 303 13.42 17.80 1.59
N GLU A 304 13.66 18.84 2.41
CA GLU A 304 14.98 19.50 2.56
C GLU A 304 16.05 18.57 3.20
N LEU A 305 15.61 17.50 3.86
CA LEU A 305 16.45 16.42 4.33
C LEU A 305 16.04 15.15 3.58
N GLU A 306 16.55 14.96 2.35
CA GLU A 306 16.49 13.70 1.56
C GLU A 306 17.20 12.55 2.30
N LEU A 307 16.74 12.22 3.50
CA LEU A 307 17.32 11.20 4.36
C LEU A 307 16.49 9.91 4.36
N SER A 308 15.22 9.98 3.99
CA SER A 308 14.35 8.80 3.90
C SER A 308 14.24 8.29 2.47
N ILE A 309 14.15 6.98 2.36
CA ILE A 309 13.75 6.28 1.15
C ILE A 309 12.23 6.39 1.00
N ASP A 310 11.80 6.88 -0.15
CA ASP A 310 10.39 6.96 -0.50
C ASP A 310 9.85 5.56 -0.85
N ILE A 311 8.97 5.06 0.02
CA ILE A 311 8.19 3.85 -0.24
C ILE A 311 6.91 4.28 -0.92
N GLU A 312 6.79 3.98 -2.22
CA GLU A 312 5.59 4.29 -2.99
C GLU A 312 4.48 3.29 -2.65
N SER A 313 3.67 3.66 -1.66
CA SER A 313 2.48 2.91 -1.28
C SER A 313 1.26 3.33 -2.09
N GLY A 314 1.18 3.01 -3.38
CA GLY A 314 -0.02 3.21 -4.22
C GLY A 314 -0.60 4.64 -4.34
N VAL A 315 -0.03 5.62 -3.64
CA VAL A 315 -0.55 6.98 -3.43
C VAL A 315 0.24 8.02 -4.25
N ASN A 316 1.47 7.73 -4.67
CA ASN A 316 2.34 8.64 -5.43
C ASN A 316 2.32 8.46 -6.96
N ILE A 317 1.30 7.80 -7.53
CA ILE A 317 1.21 7.58 -8.99
C ILE A 317 0.61 8.83 -9.67
N LEU A 318 1.44 9.87 -9.84
CA LEU A 318 1.07 11.12 -10.52
C LEU A 318 1.66 11.27 -11.94
N SER A 319 2.48 10.33 -12.43
CA SER A 319 3.09 10.48 -13.75
C SER A 319 2.28 9.85 -14.92
N PRO A 320 2.29 10.46 -16.12
CA PRO A 320 1.69 9.93 -17.35
C PRO A 320 2.23 8.55 -17.80
N ASN A 321 3.34 8.07 -17.21
CA ASN A 321 4.02 6.82 -17.56
C ASN A 321 3.54 5.59 -16.74
N SER A 322 2.36 5.67 -16.11
CA SER A 322 1.82 4.64 -15.19
C SER A 322 1.78 3.19 -15.74
N PHE A 323 1.80 2.99 -17.07
CA PHE A 323 1.89 1.66 -17.67
C PHE A 323 3.31 1.07 -17.64
N ASN A 324 4.34 1.89 -17.91
CA ASN A 324 5.74 1.46 -17.87
C ASN A 324 6.14 1.07 -16.43
N TYR A 325 5.71 1.85 -15.45
CA TYR A 325 5.94 1.56 -14.03
C TYR A 325 5.30 0.22 -13.59
N ARG A 326 4.07 -0.06 -14.04
CA ARG A 326 3.42 -1.36 -13.77
C ARG A 326 4.15 -2.51 -14.46
N GLY A 327 4.68 -2.27 -15.66
CA GLY A 327 5.53 -3.21 -16.38
C GLY A 327 6.77 -3.60 -15.57
N GLU A 328 7.46 -2.63 -14.97
CA GLU A 328 8.61 -2.87 -14.10
C GLU A 328 8.24 -3.71 -12.86
N ASN A 329 7.11 -3.39 -12.21
CA ASN A 329 6.60 -4.19 -11.09
C ASN A 329 6.29 -5.64 -11.47
N TRP A 330 5.76 -5.86 -12.67
CA TRP A 330 5.51 -7.21 -13.19
C TRP A 330 6.80 -7.95 -13.53
N ILE A 331 7.79 -7.27 -14.11
CA ILE A 331 9.12 -7.84 -14.38
C ILE A 331 9.80 -8.25 -13.08
N GLY A 332 9.80 -7.38 -12.06
CA GLY A 332 10.32 -7.68 -10.73
C GLY A 332 9.57 -8.87 -10.11
N ALA A 333 8.23 -8.86 -10.12
CA ALA A 333 7.42 -9.97 -9.63
C ALA A 333 7.74 -11.30 -10.33
N LEU A 334 7.90 -11.29 -11.67
CA LEU A 334 8.25 -12.50 -12.43
C LEU A 334 9.64 -13.03 -12.05
N LYS A 335 10.63 -12.15 -11.87
CA LYS A 335 11.97 -12.54 -11.40
C LYS A 335 11.93 -13.13 -9.98
N ILE A 336 11.12 -12.58 -9.07
CA ILE A 336 10.89 -13.18 -7.73
C ILE A 336 10.33 -14.59 -7.88
N LEU A 337 9.33 -14.79 -8.73
CA LEU A 337 8.67 -16.08 -8.94
C LEU A 337 9.56 -17.12 -9.63
N GLN A 338 10.59 -16.69 -10.37
CA GLN A 338 11.58 -17.57 -10.99
C GLN A 338 12.64 -18.02 -9.99
N ASN A 339 13.13 -17.10 -9.16
CA ASN A 339 14.33 -17.32 -8.36
C ASN A 339 14.07 -17.57 -6.87
N TRP A 340 12.90 -17.17 -6.34
CA TRP A 340 12.54 -17.26 -4.92
C TRP A 340 13.70 -16.86 -3.97
N PRO A 341 14.29 -15.66 -4.12
CA PRO A 341 15.49 -15.27 -3.37
C PRO A 341 15.25 -15.22 -1.86
N THR A 342 16.27 -15.53 -1.06
CA THR A 342 16.27 -15.21 0.37
C THR A 342 16.55 -13.73 0.59
N VAL A 343 15.89 -13.12 1.59
CA VAL A 343 16.13 -11.71 1.96
C VAL A 343 17.51 -11.62 2.63
N LEU A 344 18.29 -10.59 2.29
CA LEU A 344 19.70 -10.35 2.68
C LEU A 344 20.74 -11.27 2.04
N ASP A 345 20.41 -12.53 1.77
CA ASP A 345 21.27 -13.45 1.02
C ASP A 345 20.64 -13.75 -0.35
N ASN A 346 20.67 -12.75 -1.22
CA ASN A 346 19.94 -12.81 -2.48
C ASN A 346 20.57 -13.78 -3.49
N SER A 347 21.73 -14.36 -3.15
CA SER A 347 22.42 -15.39 -3.92
C SER A 347 21.79 -16.77 -3.78
N ASN A 348 21.06 -16.99 -2.69
CA ASN A 348 20.40 -18.26 -2.38
C ASN A 348 18.89 -18.20 -2.67
N SER A 349 18.37 -19.35 -3.11
CA SER A 349 16.94 -19.54 -3.40
C SER A 349 16.29 -20.36 -2.29
N ASN A 350 15.12 -19.92 -1.81
CA ASN A 350 14.26 -20.69 -0.93
C ASN A 350 12.97 -21.08 -1.65
N TYR A 351 13.02 -22.16 -2.42
CA TYR A 351 11.88 -22.66 -3.19
C TYR A 351 10.68 -23.11 -2.34
N TRP A 352 10.84 -23.30 -1.02
CA TRP A 352 9.68 -23.55 -0.15
C TRP A 352 8.70 -22.38 -0.15
N ARG A 353 9.20 -21.15 -0.40
CA ARG A 353 8.42 -19.94 -0.61
C ARG A 353 7.44 -20.06 -1.78
N ALA A 354 7.71 -20.91 -2.77
CA ALA A 354 6.76 -21.16 -3.85
C ALA A 354 5.42 -21.73 -3.35
N PHE A 355 5.44 -22.52 -2.26
CA PHE A 355 4.22 -23.13 -1.73
C PHE A 355 3.46 -22.22 -0.78
N VAL A 356 4.17 -21.55 0.13
CA VAL A 356 3.58 -20.78 1.24
C VAL A 356 3.69 -19.27 1.11
N GLY A 357 4.54 -18.77 0.21
CA GLY A 357 4.84 -17.36 0.03
C GLY A 357 5.84 -16.78 1.03
N TYR A 358 6.09 -15.48 0.92
CA TYR A 358 6.97 -14.72 1.83
C TYR A 358 6.27 -14.17 3.07
N GLY A 359 4.94 -14.15 3.07
CA GLY A 359 4.14 -13.50 4.11
C GLY A 359 3.26 -12.40 3.51
N PRO A 360 2.00 -12.25 3.98
CA PRO A 360 1.20 -11.08 3.63
C PRO A 360 1.91 -9.76 3.94
N ASP A 361 1.75 -8.76 3.07
CA ASP A 361 2.29 -7.40 3.23
C ASP A 361 3.84 -7.31 3.25
N THR A 362 4.53 -8.29 2.63
CA THR A 362 6.00 -8.36 2.61
C THR A 362 6.62 -8.06 1.24
N TYR A 363 5.82 -7.85 0.20
CA TYR A 363 6.32 -7.60 -1.16
C TYR A 363 7.30 -6.42 -1.23
N VAL A 364 7.09 -5.40 -0.40
CA VAL A 364 7.96 -4.22 -0.28
C VAL A 364 9.43 -4.59 -0.03
N TYR A 365 9.70 -5.67 0.70
CA TYR A 365 11.06 -6.12 1.02
C TYR A 365 11.73 -6.91 -0.11
N LEU A 366 10.94 -7.41 -1.06
CA LEU A 366 11.39 -8.27 -2.15
C LEU A 366 11.59 -7.48 -3.44
N TYR A 367 10.82 -6.41 -3.62
CA TYR A 367 10.86 -5.59 -4.82
C TYR A 367 12.29 -5.09 -5.15
N PRO A 368 13.03 -4.51 -4.19
CA PRO A 368 14.43 -4.07 -4.43
C PRO A 368 15.42 -5.15 -4.85
N ILE A 369 15.11 -6.42 -4.62
CA ILE A 369 16.01 -7.54 -4.92
C ILE A 369 16.00 -7.87 -6.42
N THR A 370 14.88 -7.59 -7.10
CA THR A 370 14.58 -8.18 -8.42
C THR A 370 14.06 -7.17 -9.45
N VAL A 371 13.73 -5.95 -9.05
CA VAL A 371 13.44 -4.84 -9.95
C VAL A 371 14.56 -4.68 -11.00
N PRO A 372 14.28 -4.19 -12.22
CA PRO A 372 15.35 -3.73 -13.10
C PRO A 372 16.29 -2.77 -12.37
N ILE A 373 17.56 -2.71 -12.79
CA ILE A 373 18.53 -1.84 -12.12
C ILE A 373 18.05 -0.39 -12.24
N GLN A 374 18.03 0.30 -11.11
CA GLN A 374 17.53 1.66 -11.00
C GLN A 374 18.57 2.54 -10.30
N GLU A 375 18.67 3.79 -10.75
CA GLU A 375 19.50 4.77 -10.07
C GLU A 375 18.83 5.30 -8.80
N LYS A 376 17.59 5.80 -8.95
CA LYS A 376 16.81 6.34 -7.84
C LYS A 376 16.13 5.22 -7.07
N ILE A 377 16.10 5.37 -5.75
CA ILE A 377 15.43 4.42 -4.88
C ILE A 377 13.92 4.71 -4.90
N ILE A 378 13.18 3.92 -5.67
CA ILE A 378 11.72 3.96 -5.72
C ILE A 378 11.21 2.57 -5.35
N ILE A 379 10.58 2.41 -4.19
CA ILE A 379 10.14 1.09 -3.72
C ILE A 379 8.63 0.92 -3.94
N SER A 380 8.24 -0.11 -4.69
CA SER A 380 6.84 -0.52 -4.76
C SER A 380 6.47 -1.45 -3.61
N SER A 381 5.33 -1.16 -2.98
CA SER A 381 4.73 -2.01 -1.95
C SER A 381 3.96 -3.21 -2.49
N HIS A 382 3.63 -3.24 -3.79
CA HIS A 382 2.81 -4.29 -4.40
C HIS A 382 3.17 -4.57 -5.86
N ALA A 383 2.86 -5.78 -6.32
CA ALA A 383 3.05 -6.17 -7.72
C ALA A 383 2.10 -5.47 -8.71
N HIS A 384 1.08 -4.73 -8.23
CA HIS A 384 0.01 -4.16 -9.06
C HIS A 384 -0.70 -5.18 -9.97
N ASN A 385 -0.71 -6.44 -9.55
CA ASN A 385 -1.45 -7.54 -10.15
C ASN A 385 -1.82 -8.52 -9.04
N LEU A 386 -3.11 -8.77 -8.86
CA LEU A 386 -3.62 -9.62 -7.78
C LEU A 386 -3.00 -11.02 -7.77
N PHE A 387 -2.81 -11.65 -8.94
CA PHE A 387 -2.28 -13.02 -9.00
C PHE A 387 -0.80 -13.07 -8.63
N PHE A 388 0.00 -12.11 -9.11
CA PHE A 388 1.41 -12.02 -8.72
C PHE A 388 1.56 -11.72 -7.24
N ASN A 389 0.79 -10.76 -6.71
CA ASN A 389 0.86 -10.41 -5.30
C ASN A 389 0.51 -11.61 -4.42
N ILE A 390 -0.57 -12.34 -4.76
CA ILE A 390 -0.99 -13.52 -4.00
C ILE A 390 0.03 -14.66 -4.12
N LEU A 391 0.60 -14.89 -5.30
CA LEU A 391 1.57 -15.97 -5.48
C LEU A 391 2.87 -15.68 -4.71
N ILE A 392 3.33 -14.43 -4.70
CA ILE A 392 4.54 -14.03 -3.94
C ILE A 392 4.27 -14.06 -2.43
N GLU A 393 3.16 -13.47 -1.97
CA GLU A 393 2.89 -13.35 -0.54
C GLU A 393 2.32 -14.63 0.07
N ASN A 394 1.51 -15.40 -0.64
CA ASN A 394 0.79 -16.57 -0.10
C ASN A 394 1.11 -17.90 -0.83
N GLY A 395 2.00 -17.87 -1.82
CA GLY A 395 2.40 -19.06 -2.56
C GLY A 395 1.29 -19.69 -3.40
N ILE A 396 1.58 -20.89 -3.91
CA ILE A 396 0.64 -21.70 -4.69
C ILE A 396 -0.63 -22.02 -3.88
N ILE A 397 -0.53 -22.15 -2.55
CA ILE A 397 -1.71 -22.38 -1.68
C ILE A 397 -2.66 -21.19 -1.77
N GLY A 398 -2.14 -19.96 -1.68
CA GLY A 398 -2.91 -18.75 -1.86
C GLY A 398 -3.56 -18.66 -3.23
N LEU A 399 -2.79 -18.89 -4.30
CA LEU A 399 -3.32 -18.86 -5.67
C LEU A 399 -4.41 -19.91 -5.89
N ALA A 400 -4.19 -21.14 -5.43
CA ALA A 400 -5.15 -22.23 -5.51
C ALA A 400 -6.45 -21.91 -4.76
N SER A 401 -6.37 -21.24 -3.60
CA SER A 401 -7.55 -20.81 -2.84
C SER A 401 -8.42 -19.80 -3.60
N ILE A 402 -7.82 -18.85 -4.31
CA ILE A 402 -8.53 -17.87 -5.16
C ILE A 402 -9.13 -18.56 -6.39
N ILE A 403 -8.36 -19.43 -7.07
CA ILE A 403 -8.87 -20.19 -8.20
C ILE A 403 -10.06 -21.06 -7.78
N PHE A 404 -9.99 -21.67 -6.59
CA PHE A 404 -11.08 -22.43 -6.02
C PHE A 404 -12.31 -21.55 -5.73
N LEU A 405 -12.13 -20.35 -5.16
CA LEU A 405 -13.22 -19.39 -4.95
C LEU A 405 -13.90 -19.01 -6.28
N ILE A 406 -13.11 -18.71 -7.32
CA ILE A 406 -13.60 -18.38 -8.67
C ILE A 406 -14.43 -19.55 -9.21
N TRP A 407 -13.85 -20.75 -9.21
CA TRP A 407 -14.51 -21.96 -9.70
C TRP A 407 -15.82 -22.25 -8.96
N VAL A 408 -15.82 -22.21 -7.63
CA VAL A 408 -17.03 -22.42 -6.81
C VAL A 408 -18.10 -21.39 -7.15
N SER A 409 -17.71 -20.11 -7.25
CA SER A 409 -18.64 -19.01 -7.55
C SER A 409 -19.30 -19.20 -8.90
N PHE A 410 -18.52 -19.43 -9.97
CA PHE A 410 -19.07 -19.67 -11.31
C PHE A 410 -19.88 -20.97 -11.41
N LYS A 411 -19.47 -22.04 -10.72
CA LYS A 411 -20.23 -23.29 -10.66
C LYS A 411 -21.61 -23.06 -10.03
N ARG A 412 -21.68 -22.34 -8.91
CA ARG A 412 -22.93 -22.00 -8.22
C ARG A 412 -23.82 -21.10 -9.06
N LEU A 413 -23.24 -20.07 -9.67
CA LEU A 413 -23.96 -19.18 -10.59
C LEU A 413 -24.52 -19.95 -11.79
N LYS A 414 -23.72 -20.79 -12.46
CA LYS A 414 -24.16 -21.62 -13.59
C LYS A 414 -25.35 -22.51 -13.23
N ASN A 415 -25.25 -23.26 -12.13
CA ASN A 415 -26.33 -24.16 -11.69
C ASN A 415 -27.62 -23.38 -11.39
N LYS A 416 -27.49 -22.20 -10.77
CA LYS A 416 -28.65 -21.36 -10.49
C LYS A 416 -29.24 -20.77 -11.76
N PHE A 417 -28.41 -20.31 -12.70
CA PHE A 417 -28.82 -19.74 -13.98
C PHE A 417 -29.70 -20.73 -14.78
N LEU A 418 -29.26 -22.00 -14.88
CA LEU A 418 -29.97 -23.03 -15.63
C LEU A 418 -31.35 -23.39 -15.05
N SER A 419 -31.54 -23.22 -13.74
CA SER A 419 -32.75 -23.63 -13.01
C SER A 419 -33.71 -22.46 -12.69
N SER A 420 -33.42 -21.25 -13.19
CA SER A 420 -34.11 -20.03 -12.78
C SER A 420 -34.98 -19.41 -13.89
N ASN A 421 -35.95 -18.59 -13.49
CA ASN A 421 -36.68 -17.72 -14.42
C ASN A 421 -35.78 -16.59 -14.96
N ASN A 422 -36.24 -15.87 -15.98
CA ASN A 422 -35.42 -14.82 -16.61
C ASN A 422 -35.03 -13.69 -15.64
N SER A 423 -35.89 -13.34 -14.68
CA SER A 423 -35.59 -12.34 -13.66
C SER A 423 -34.39 -12.71 -12.79
N LEU A 424 -34.34 -13.95 -12.32
CA LEU A 424 -33.26 -14.45 -11.49
C LEU A 424 -32.03 -14.82 -12.31
N LYS A 425 -32.20 -15.27 -13.58
CA LYS A 425 -31.10 -15.41 -14.54
C LYS A 425 -30.34 -14.11 -14.74
N PHE A 426 -31.04 -12.99 -14.84
CA PHE A 426 -30.42 -11.66 -14.93
C PHE A 426 -29.53 -11.39 -13.71
N ILE A 427 -30.07 -11.50 -12.50
CA ILE A 427 -29.32 -11.25 -11.26
C ILE A 427 -28.06 -12.14 -11.20
N VAL A 428 -28.21 -13.44 -11.47
CA VAL A 428 -27.12 -14.42 -11.42
C VAL A 428 -26.04 -14.10 -12.47
N LEU A 429 -26.44 -13.77 -13.70
CA LEU A 429 -25.51 -13.41 -14.76
C LEU A 429 -24.76 -12.10 -14.42
N SER A 430 -25.48 -11.09 -13.91
CA SER A 430 -24.90 -9.81 -13.49
C SER A 430 -23.87 -9.98 -12.37
N LEU A 431 -24.13 -10.81 -11.36
CA LEU A 431 -23.14 -11.10 -10.31
C LEU A 431 -21.86 -11.72 -10.88
N GLY A 432 -21.99 -12.62 -11.86
CA GLY A 432 -20.85 -13.20 -12.57
C GLY A 432 -20.05 -12.16 -13.37
N ILE A 433 -20.74 -11.22 -14.03
CA ILE A 433 -20.12 -10.11 -14.75
C ILE A 433 -19.33 -9.20 -13.81
N ILE A 434 -19.87 -8.88 -12.62
CA ILE A 434 -19.16 -8.07 -11.62
C ILE A 434 -17.85 -8.75 -11.18
N ILE A 435 -17.86 -10.08 -10.99
CA ILE A 435 -16.64 -10.83 -10.67
C ILE A 435 -15.59 -10.66 -11.77
N ILE A 436 -15.98 -10.82 -13.04
CA ILE A 436 -15.06 -10.68 -14.18
C ILE A 436 -14.50 -9.25 -14.24
N SER A 437 -15.36 -8.24 -14.14
CA SER A 437 -14.96 -6.84 -14.08
C SER A 437 -13.95 -6.61 -12.95
N ARG A 438 -14.24 -7.08 -11.75
CA ARG A 438 -13.33 -6.94 -10.61
C ARG A 438 -11.97 -7.56 -10.89
N PHE A 439 -11.90 -8.77 -11.45
CA PHE A 439 -10.61 -9.38 -11.78
C PHE A 439 -9.84 -8.62 -12.86
N ILE A 440 -10.52 -8.07 -13.87
CA ILE A 440 -9.88 -7.22 -14.89
C ILE A 440 -9.28 -5.96 -14.25
N GLU A 441 -10.02 -5.31 -13.35
CA GLU A 441 -9.52 -4.13 -12.63
C GLU A 441 -8.31 -4.48 -11.76
N GLN A 442 -8.36 -5.62 -11.06
CA GLN A 442 -7.29 -6.12 -10.20
C GLN A 442 -6.05 -6.62 -10.94
N MET A 443 -6.05 -6.63 -12.28
CA MET A 443 -4.82 -6.84 -13.05
C MET A 443 -3.90 -5.62 -13.02
N PHE A 444 -4.44 -4.46 -12.68
CA PHE A 444 -3.73 -3.17 -12.69
C PHE A 444 -3.92 -2.37 -11.38
N GLY A 445 -4.93 -2.73 -10.60
CA GLY A 445 -5.31 -2.08 -9.35
C GLY A 445 -4.57 -2.60 -8.14
N LEU A 446 -4.90 -2.00 -7.01
CA LEU A 446 -4.44 -2.38 -5.67
C LEU A 446 -5.71 -2.47 -4.82
N ALA A 447 -5.89 -3.60 -4.15
CA ALA A 447 -7.08 -3.83 -3.34
C ALA A 447 -6.90 -3.17 -1.97
N VAL A 448 -7.88 -2.38 -1.56
CA VAL A 448 -7.92 -1.73 -0.25
C VAL A 448 -9.11 -2.20 0.57
N ILE A 449 -9.25 -1.68 1.78
CA ILE A 449 -10.27 -2.15 2.71
C ILE A 449 -11.70 -2.00 2.14
N ASN A 450 -11.96 -0.89 1.45
CA ASN A 450 -13.30 -0.53 0.97
C ASN A 450 -13.80 -1.45 -0.15
N ASP A 451 -12.98 -1.66 -1.18
CA ASP A 451 -13.31 -2.50 -2.33
C ASP A 451 -13.16 -3.99 -2.01
N LEU A 452 -12.23 -4.40 -1.13
CA LEU A 452 -12.19 -5.77 -0.59
C LEU A 452 -13.47 -6.10 0.19
N LEU A 453 -13.95 -5.20 1.06
CA LEU A 453 -15.22 -5.40 1.77
C LEU A 453 -16.35 -5.68 0.77
N TYR A 454 -16.45 -4.86 -0.27
CA TYR A 454 -17.50 -5.00 -1.29
C TYR A 454 -17.33 -6.26 -2.15
N PHE A 455 -16.11 -6.68 -2.43
CA PHE A 455 -15.84 -7.95 -3.09
C PHE A 455 -16.28 -9.14 -2.22
N TYR A 456 -15.98 -9.14 -0.92
CA TYR A 456 -16.47 -10.18 -0.02
C TYR A 456 -18.01 -10.17 0.09
N LEU A 457 -18.66 -9.00 0.10
CA LEU A 457 -20.11 -8.89 0.03
C LEU A 457 -20.68 -9.43 -1.29
N LEU A 458 -19.98 -9.25 -2.42
CA LEU A 458 -20.35 -9.88 -3.69
C LEU A 458 -20.35 -11.41 -3.57
N ILE A 459 -19.32 -12.00 -2.94
CA ILE A 459 -19.27 -13.44 -2.66
C ILE A 459 -20.42 -13.87 -1.73
N VAL A 460 -20.74 -13.08 -0.71
CA VAL A 460 -21.90 -13.30 0.17
C VAL A 460 -23.20 -13.29 -0.64
N PHE A 461 -23.43 -12.34 -1.54
CA PHE A 461 -24.62 -12.30 -2.37
C PHE A 461 -24.76 -13.54 -3.26
N ILE A 462 -23.65 -14.00 -3.86
CA ILE A 462 -23.63 -15.24 -4.63
C ILE A 462 -24.08 -16.41 -3.74
N SER A 463 -23.55 -16.49 -2.52
CA SER A 463 -23.95 -17.51 -1.54
C SER A 463 -25.46 -17.47 -1.25
N LEU A 464 -25.99 -16.30 -0.90
CA LEU A 464 -27.38 -16.15 -0.49
C LEU A 464 -28.37 -16.40 -1.65
N ILE A 465 -28.03 -15.98 -2.86
CA ILE A 465 -28.89 -16.11 -4.06
C ILE A 465 -28.83 -17.52 -4.66
N THR A 466 -27.68 -18.19 -4.59
CA THR A 466 -27.47 -19.54 -5.16
C THR A 466 -27.67 -20.67 -4.14
N LYS A 467 -28.23 -20.37 -2.96
CA LYS A 467 -28.45 -21.35 -1.89
C LYS A 467 -29.20 -22.60 -2.38
N GLU A 468 -28.71 -23.75 -1.93
CA GLU A 468 -29.41 -25.03 -2.08
C GLU A 468 -30.51 -25.12 -1.01
N LYS A 469 -31.63 -25.80 -1.30
CA LYS A 469 -32.68 -26.08 -0.31
C LYS A 469 -32.43 -27.44 0.34
N LEU A 470 -31.39 -27.56 1.17
CA LEU A 470 -31.30 -28.69 2.11
C LEU A 470 -31.81 -28.24 3.49
N GLU A 471 -33.01 -28.69 3.83
CA GLU A 471 -33.47 -28.69 5.21
C GLU A 471 -33.02 -30.00 5.86
N ARG A 472 -31.98 -29.94 6.70
CA ARG A 472 -31.57 -31.09 7.52
C ARG A 472 -32.01 -30.86 8.96
N LYS A 473 -32.88 -31.73 9.46
CA LYS A 473 -33.15 -31.85 10.90
C LYS A 473 -31.96 -32.54 11.55
N ILE A 474 -31.04 -31.75 12.09
CA ILE A 474 -29.89 -32.26 12.86
C ILE A 474 -30.31 -32.26 14.33
N ASN A 475 -30.43 -33.43 14.96
CA ASN A 475 -30.66 -33.50 16.40
C ASN A 475 -29.35 -33.20 17.13
N LEU A 476 -29.24 -32.01 17.70
CA LEU A 476 -28.14 -31.67 18.61
C LEU A 476 -28.56 -31.98 20.04
N ASN A 477 -27.77 -32.78 20.74
CA ASN A 477 -27.95 -33.01 22.17
C ASN A 477 -27.21 -31.92 22.96
N PHE A 478 -27.93 -30.87 23.39
CA PHE A 478 -27.38 -29.79 24.22
C PHE A 478 -27.01 -30.20 25.64
N GLU A 479 -27.53 -31.34 26.12
CA GLU A 479 -27.14 -31.92 27.40
C GLU A 479 -25.81 -32.69 27.31
N SER A 480 -25.31 -32.94 26.09
CA SER A 480 -23.99 -33.53 25.90
C SER A 480 -22.92 -32.64 26.51
N ILE A 481 -22.16 -33.20 27.46
CA ILE A 481 -21.03 -32.55 28.12
C ILE A 481 -20.03 -32.04 27.07
N VAL A 482 -19.80 -32.81 26.00
CA VAL A 482 -18.87 -32.44 24.92
C VAL A 482 -19.35 -31.19 24.18
N LEU A 483 -20.63 -31.12 23.82
CA LEU A 483 -21.18 -29.96 23.10
C LEU A 483 -21.22 -28.72 24.01
N ARG A 484 -21.65 -28.89 25.27
CA ARG A 484 -21.70 -27.80 26.25
C ARG A 484 -20.32 -27.25 26.55
N ASN A 485 -19.34 -28.11 26.84
CA ASN A 485 -17.98 -27.68 27.13
C ASN A 485 -17.31 -27.08 25.89
N GLY A 486 -17.55 -27.65 24.70
CA GLY A 486 -17.05 -27.10 23.44
C GLY A 486 -17.59 -25.70 23.15
N LEU A 487 -18.87 -25.45 23.42
CA LEU A 487 -19.50 -24.13 23.30
C LEU A 487 -18.92 -23.10 24.27
N ILE A 488 -18.79 -23.46 25.55
CA ILE A 488 -18.19 -22.60 26.57
C ILE A 488 -16.75 -22.24 26.17
N LEU A 489 -15.98 -23.24 25.73
CA LEU A 489 -14.62 -23.04 25.26
C LEU A 489 -14.58 -22.11 24.04
N THR A 490 -15.46 -22.32 23.06
CA THR A 490 -15.52 -21.49 21.84
C THR A 490 -15.84 -20.04 22.17
N ILE A 491 -16.85 -19.79 23.02
CA ILE A 491 -17.21 -18.44 23.47
C ILE A 491 -16.03 -17.79 24.21
N SER A 492 -15.39 -18.53 25.11
CA SER A 492 -14.26 -18.02 25.89
C SER A 492 -13.08 -17.64 24.99
N ILE A 493 -12.76 -18.49 24.00
CA ILE A 493 -11.73 -18.21 23.00
C ILE A 493 -12.12 -17.00 22.15
N SER A 494 -13.37 -16.90 21.68
CA SER A 494 -13.84 -15.76 20.89
C SER A 494 -13.75 -14.44 21.67
N ILE A 495 -14.10 -14.44 22.97
CA ILE A 495 -14.00 -13.25 23.83
C ILE A 495 -12.52 -12.89 24.07
N ALA A 496 -11.69 -13.87 24.42
CA ALA A 496 -10.26 -13.64 24.67
C ALA A 496 -9.56 -13.11 23.41
N LEU A 497 -9.80 -13.73 22.25
CA LEU A 497 -9.24 -13.29 20.97
C LEU A 497 -9.75 -11.89 20.61
N SER A 498 -11.06 -11.64 20.68
CA SER A 498 -11.65 -10.32 20.42
C SER A 498 -11.06 -9.24 21.32
N THR A 499 -10.83 -9.55 22.60
CA THR A 499 -10.19 -8.62 23.55
C THR A 499 -8.77 -8.26 23.14
N ILE A 500 -7.94 -9.26 22.78
CA ILE A 500 -6.56 -9.04 22.33
C ILE A 500 -6.55 -8.16 21.06
N LEU A 501 -7.40 -8.49 20.08
CA LEU A 501 -7.49 -7.76 18.81
C LEU A 501 -7.93 -6.30 19.04
N ILE A 502 -8.97 -6.08 19.86
CA ILE A 502 -9.46 -4.73 20.19
C ILE A 502 -8.40 -3.90 20.90
N ILE A 503 -7.65 -4.48 21.86
CA ILE A 503 -6.58 -3.74 22.56
C ILE A 503 -5.49 -3.33 21.57
N LYS A 504 -5.08 -4.22 20.67
CA LYS A 504 -4.11 -3.91 19.62
C LYS A 504 -4.62 -2.77 18.73
N ASP A 505 -5.83 -2.89 18.20
CA ASP A 505 -6.40 -1.89 17.29
C ASP A 505 -6.55 -0.54 18.00
N TYR A 506 -7.01 -0.53 19.26
CA TYR A 506 -7.12 0.69 20.06
C TYR A 506 -5.77 1.40 20.21
N ASN A 507 -4.70 0.67 20.56
CA ASN A 507 -3.37 1.25 20.68
C ASN A 507 -2.85 1.78 19.34
N SER A 508 -3.06 1.05 18.24
CA SER A 508 -2.67 1.50 16.91
C SER A 508 -3.47 2.72 16.45
N THR A 509 -4.78 2.79 16.74
CA THR A 509 -5.61 3.97 16.45
C THR A 509 -5.15 5.18 17.24
N LEU A 510 -4.91 4.99 18.54
CA LEU A 510 -4.44 6.06 19.43
C LEU A 510 -3.05 6.56 19.01
N SER A 511 -2.17 5.64 18.59
CA SER A 511 -0.88 5.98 18.00
C SER A 511 -1.03 6.87 16.76
N GLY A 512 -1.95 6.55 15.84
CA GLY A 512 -2.21 7.38 14.67
C GLY A 512 -2.68 8.79 15.04
N PHE A 513 -3.53 8.91 16.06
CA PHE A 513 -3.97 10.21 16.58
C PHE A 513 -2.83 11.05 17.14
N TYR A 514 -1.97 10.46 17.97
CA TYR A 514 -0.78 11.13 18.48
C TYR A 514 0.18 11.53 17.36
N PHE A 515 0.35 10.68 16.35
CA PHE A 515 1.20 10.97 15.20
C PHE A 515 0.67 12.17 14.41
N GLY A 516 -0.58 12.16 13.96
CA GLY A 516 -1.18 13.27 13.22
C GLY A 516 -1.11 14.59 14.00
N LYS A 517 -1.44 14.55 15.30
CA LYS A 517 -1.31 15.72 16.19
C LYS A 517 0.14 16.20 16.30
N GLY A 518 1.10 15.28 16.37
CA GLY A 518 2.53 15.59 16.43
C GLY A 518 3.00 16.35 15.19
N ILE A 519 2.66 15.85 14.00
CA ILE A 519 2.96 16.50 12.72
C ILE A 519 2.29 17.88 12.62
N SER A 520 0.99 17.98 12.93
CA SER A 520 0.27 19.26 12.92
C SER A 520 0.91 20.30 13.85
N GLN A 521 1.38 19.88 15.03
CA GLN A 521 2.07 20.78 15.97
C GLN A 521 3.43 21.24 15.46
N ILE A 522 4.21 20.36 14.84
CA ILE A 522 5.49 20.72 14.23
C ILE A 522 5.27 21.75 13.11
N ASN A 523 4.26 21.53 12.27
CA ASN A 523 3.92 22.45 11.18
C ASN A 523 3.48 23.82 11.70
N ASN A 524 2.84 23.87 12.87
CA ASN A 524 2.47 25.11 13.54
C ASN A 524 3.61 25.75 14.39
N GLY A 525 4.83 25.19 14.34
CA GLY A 525 6.00 25.69 15.08
C GLY A 525 6.08 25.25 16.55
N GLU A 526 5.17 24.40 17.03
CA GLU A 526 5.16 23.86 18.40
C GLU A 526 6.04 22.60 18.55
N ILE A 527 7.34 22.72 18.21
CA ILE A 527 8.28 21.59 18.05
C ILE A 527 8.31 20.65 19.28
N ASP A 528 8.46 21.18 20.51
CA ASP A 528 8.58 20.35 21.72
C ASP A 528 7.32 19.53 22.04
N LYS A 529 6.14 20.07 21.73
CA LYS A 529 4.88 19.34 21.90
C LYS A 529 4.73 18.29 20.80
N GLY A 530 5.12 18.65 19.58
CA GLY A 530 5.16 17.76 18.43
C GLY A 530 6.00 16.51 18.69
N ILE A 531 7.26 16.68 19.12
CA ILE A 531 8.17 15.58 19.46
C ILE A 531 7.59 14.68 20.56
N ARG A 532 7.00 15.26 21.63
CA ARG A 532 6.36 14.47 22.70
C ARG A 532 5.20 13.62 22.21
N ASN A 533 4.38 14.14 21.28
CA ASN A 533 3.30 13.38 20.68
C ASN A 533 3.83 12.30 19.73
N LEU A 534 4.87 12.59 18.94
CA LEU A 534 5.51 11.57 18.09
C LEU A 534 6.12 10.43 18.92
N ASP A 535 6.80 10.72 20.04
CA ASP A 535 7.32 9.67 20.92
C ASP A 535 6.19 8.88 21.60
N SER A 536 5.10 9.54 21.99
CA SER A 536 3.89 8.86 22.51
C SER A 536 3.29 7.91 21.46
N ALA A 537 3.26 8.33 20.20
CA ALA A 537 2.83 7.49 19.09
C ALA A 537 3.76 6.28 18.93
N ARG A 538 5.09 6.49 18.92
CA ARG A 538 6.09 5.42 18.84
C ARG A 538 5.94 4.39 19.97
N GLN A 539 5.70 4.83 21.20
CA GLN A 539 5.53 3.93 22.34
C GLN A 539 4.29 3.04 22.22
N LEU A 540 3.20 3.57 21.65
CA LEU A 540 1.95 2.84 21.41
C LEU A 540 2.04 1.89 20.20
N ASN A 541 2.79 2.27 19.16
CA ASN A 541 3.05 1.46 17.99
C ASN A 541 4.54 1.40 17.63
N LYS A 542 5.27 0.56 18.36
CA LYS A 542 6.73 0.40 18.22
C LYS A 542 7.21 -0.11 16.87
N ARG A 543 6.30 -0.61 16.03
CA ARG A 543 6.63 -1.24 14.74
C ARG A 543 6.48 -0.29 13.55
N SER A 544 5.82 0.86 13.71
CA SER A 544 5.62 1.80 12.62
C SER A 544 6.95 2.43 12.20
N GLU A 545 7.42 2.07 11.01
CA GLU A 545 8.55 2.65 10.31
C GLU A 545 8.29 4.12 9.99
N TYR A 546 7.04 4.49 9.69
CA TYR A 546 6.68 5.88 9.38
C TYR A 546 6.84 6.82 10.59
N ILE A 547 6.33 6.42 11.76
CA ILE A 547 6.50 7.19 13.00
C ILE A 547 7.99 7.29 13.36
N GLN A 548 8.71 6.17 13.24
CA GLN A 548 10.14 6.12 13.51
C GLN A 548 10.95 7.03 12.58
N THR A 549 10.55 7.10 11.31
CA THR A 549 11.16 7.93 10.28
C THR A 549 11.03 9.41 10.60
N GLU A 550 9.82 9.88 10.91
CA GLU A 550 9.61 11.29 11.21
C GLU A 550 10.30 11.71 12.51
N LEU A 551 10.29 10.86 13.53
CA LEU A 551 11.02 11.12 14.77
C LEU A 551 12.54 11.18 14.52
N PHE A 552 13.07 10.31 13.67
CA PHE A 552 14.49 10.30 13.30
C PHE A 552 14.89 11.57 12.56
N LYS A 553 14.13 11.97 11.52
CA LYS A 553 14.42 13.18 10.73
C LYS A 553 14.58 14.41 11.60
N ILE A 554 13.66 14.61 12.55
CA ILE A 554 13.70 15.72 13.50
C ILE A 554 14.93 15.61 14.40
N SER A 555 15.17 14.44 14.97
CA SER A 555 16.32 14.19 15.86
C SER A 555 17.65 14.44 15.14
N TYR A 556 17.76 14.06 13.87
CA TYR A 556 18.97 14.24 13.07
C TYR A 556 19.15 15.70 12.65
N LYS A 557 18.07 16.43 12.37
CA LYS A 557 18.14 17.88 12.14
C LYS A 557 18.66 18.63 13.37
N VAL A 558 18.19 18.25 14.57
CA VAL A 558 18.71 18.77 15.84
C VAL A 558 20.19 18.42 15.99
N TYR A 559 20.58 17.17 15.73
CA TYR A 559 21.98 16.75 15.76
C TYR A 559 22.86 17.60 14.85
N ASN A 560 22.48 17.80 13.58
CA ASN A 560 23.27 18.58 12.63
C ASN A 560 23.46 20.03 13.07
N TYR A 561 22.40 20.65 13.58
CA TYR A 561 22.45 22.02 14.09
C TYR A 561 23.33 22.14 15.33
N GLU A 562 23.20 21.22 16.29
CA GLU A 562 24.03 21.21 17.48
C GLU A 562 25.49 20.87 17.13
N ASN A 563 25.74 19.98 16.18
CA ASN A 563 27.10 19.58 15.81
C ASN A 563 27.92 20.74 15.22
N GLN A 564 27.26 21.71 14.57
CA GLN A 564 27.90 22.94 14.10
C GLN A 564 28.28 23.90 15.24
N ARG A 565 27.62 23.80 16.39
CA ARG A 565 27.78 24.70 17.54
C ARG A 565 28.66 24.11 18.64
N ASP A 566 28.33 22.90 19.05
CA ASP A 566 28.96 22.13 20.11
C ASP A 566 28.96 20.65 19.71
N SER A 567 30.06 20.25 19.06
CA SER A 567 30.23 18.88 18.59
C SER A 567 30.20 17.86 19.72
N PHE A 568 30.64 18.22 20.94
CA PHE A 568 30.64 17.28 22.07
C PHE A 568 29.21 16.98 22.53
N ARG A 569 28.40 18.02 22.74
CA ARG A 569 26.99 17.89 23.12
C ARG A 569 26.16 17.18 22.04
N ALA A 570 26.42 17.47 20.76
CA ALA A 570 25.78 16.75 19.67
C ALA A 570 26.12 15.24 19.67
N GLY A 571 27.34 14.89 20.11
CA GLY A 571 27.77 13.50 20.26
C GLY A 571 26.93 12.70 21.27
N GLU A 572 26.29 13.34 22.25
CA GLU A 572 25.42 12.68 23.23
C GLU A 572 24.07 12.24 22.64
N LEU A 573 23.65 12.80 21.49
CA LEU A 573 22.39 12.45 20.83
C LEU A 573 22.50 11.14 20.02
N LEU A 574 23.68 10.85 19.46
CA LEU A 574 23.90 9.70 18.58
C LEU A 574 23.59 8.34 19.26
N PRO A 575 24.00 8.06 20.51
CA PRO A 575 23.65 6.81 21.20
C PRO A 575 22.14 6.62 21.39
N THR A 576 21.39 7.69 21.65
CA THR A 576 19.93 7.63 21.80
C THR A 576 19.26 7.31 20.47
N MET A 577 19.70 7.95 19.38
CA MET A 577 19.23 7.66 18.03
C MET A 577 19.54 6.21 17.64
N TYR A 578 20.77 5.76 17.87
CA TYR A 578 21.21 4.38 17.62
C TYR A 578 20.36 3.38 18.40
N SER A 579 20.21 3.54 19.72
CA SER A 579 19.41 2.64 20.57
C SER A 579 17.97 2.51 20.07
N THR A 580 17.35 3.64 19.70
CA THR A 580 15.96 3.64 19.22
C THR A 580 15.82 2.91 17.89
N LEU A 581 16.78 3.10 16.98
CA LEU A 581 16.77 2.42 15.68
C LEU A 581 17.06 0.92 15.81
N ILE A 582 17.95 0.50 16.70
CA ILE A 582 18.21 -0.92 16.99
C ILE A 582 16.99 -1.60 17.62
N GLU A 583 16.30 -0.92 18.54
CA GLU A 583 15.03 -1.41 19.09
C GLU A 583 13.97 -1.62 18.00
N HIS A 584 13.88 -0.70 17.03
CA HIS A 584 12.97 -0.84 15.89
C HIS A 584 13.41 -1.95 14.93
N GLU A 585 14.69 -2.04 14.58
CA GLU A 585 15.25 -3.10 13.74
C GLU A 585 14.96 -4.50 14.30
N ALA A 586 15.04 -4.68 15.63
CA ALA A 586 14.74 -5.95 16.27
C ALA A 586 13.29 -6.42 16.03
N LEU A 587 12.37 -5.48 15.76
CA LEU A 587 10.97 -5.76 15.42
C LEU A 587 10.75 -5.85 13.90
N GLU A 588 11.38 -4.94 13.13
CA GLU A 588 11.27 -4.83 11.68
C GLU A 588 12.67 -4.89 11.00
N PRO A 589 13.27 -6.08 10.87
CA PRO A 589 14.67 -6.21 10.47
C PRO A 589 14.98 -5.79 9.04
N TYR A 590 13.96 -5.66 8.19
CA TYR A 590 14.08 -5.31 6.78
C TYR A 590 13.57 -3.90 6.45
N ALA A 591 13.21 -3.09 7.47
CA ALA A 591 12.80 -1.70 7.27
C ALA A 591 13.92 -0.87 6.64
N PHE A 592 13.73 -0.43 5.39
CA PHE A 592 14.77 0.25 4.61
C PHE A 592 15.17 1.58 5.23
N ASN A 593 14.20 2.34 5.73
CA ASN A 593 14.49 3.63 6.36
C ASN A 593 15.30 3.45 7.64
N THR A 594 14.95 2.46 8.46
CA THR A 594 15.73 2.13 9.66
C THR A 594 17.17 1.77 9.32
N GLN A 595 17.40 0.97 8.27
CA GLN A 595 18.77 0.64 7.84
C GLN A 595 19.51 1.85 7.29
N ASN A 596 18.85 2.69 6.49
CA ASN A 596 19.45 3.91 5.96
C ASN A 596 19.76 4.95 7.05
N PHE A 597 19.00 4.97 8.14
CA PHE A 597 19.29 5.82 9.29
C PHE A 597 20.38 5.24 10.17
N LEU A 598 20.43 3.92 10.33
CA LEU A 598 21.52 3.24 11.02
C LEU A 598 22.84 3.53 10.33
N THR A 599 22.95 3.44 9.00
CA THR A 599 24.20 3.76 8.28
C THR A 599 24.70 5.17 8.61
N GLN A 600 23.81 6.16 8.61
CA GLN A 600 24.15 7.56 8.93
C GLN A 600 24.59 7.73 10.38
N VAL A 601 23.85 7.16 11.34
CA VAL A 601 24.17 7.29 12.77
C VAL A 601 25.49 6.59 13.08
N THR A 602 25.66 5.34 12.63
CA THR A 602 26.86 4.56 12.91
C THR A 602 28.08 5.15 12.22
N TRP A 603 27.93 5.76 11.04
CA TRP A 603 29.01 6.51 10.39
C TRP A 603 29.42 7.74 11.20
N ASN A 604 28.45 8.55 11.67
CA ASN A 604 28.76 9.68 12.55
C ASN A 604 29.41 9.24 13.87
N MET A 605 29.03 8.07 14.38
CA MET A 605 29.67 7.48 15.57
C MET A 605 31.08 6.98 15.27
N SER A 606 31.33 6.37 14.11
CA SER A 606 32.65 5.87 13.71
C SER A 606 33.64 7.02 13.48
N LEU A 607 33.20 8.17 12.97
CA LEU A 607 34.04 9.38 12.88
C LEU A 607 34.52 9.89 14.24
N ARG A 608 33.82 9.56 15.33
CA ARG A 608 34.13 10.01 16.69
C ARG A 608 34.86 8.96 17.53
N LYS A 609 34.50 7.69 17.35
CA LYS A 609 35.08 6.52 18.05
C LYS A 609 35.30 5.37 17.05
N PRO A 610 36.29 5.50 16.15
CA PRO A 610 36.54 4.52 15.09
C PRO A 610 36.70 3.09 15.62
N GLU A 611 37.43 2.92 16.72
CA GLU A 611 37.74 1.64 17.34
C GLU A 611 36.51 0.87 17.87
N VAL A 612 35.37 1.55 18.03
CA VAL A 612 34.12 0.95 18.53
C VAL A 612 33.10 0.74 17.42
N PHE A 613 32.97 1.69 16.48
CA PHE A 613 31.84 1.73 15.55
C PHE A 613 32.20 1.53 14.08
N MET A 614 33.48 1.39 13.71
CA MET A 614 33.86 1.23 12.31
C MET A 614 33.27 -0.04 11.67
N GLU A 615 33.45 -1.19 12.32
CA GLU A 615 32.94 -2.48 11.81
C GLU A 615 31.41 -2.47 11.71
N GLU A 616 30.74 -1.94 12.73
CA GLU A 616 29.29 -1.76 12.74
C GLU A 616 28.84 -0.88 11.56
N ALA A 617 29.49 0.27 11.34
CA ALA A 617 29.13 1.18 10.25
C ALA A 617 29.28 0.52 8.87
N ILE A 618 30.39 -0.17 8.63
CA ILE A 618 30.63 -0.94 7.40
C ILE A 618 29.55 -2.03 7.25
N GLY A 619 29.26 -2.77 8.32
CA GLY A 619 28.21 -3.79 8.36
C GLY A 619 26.82 -3.25 8.00
N ARG A 620 26.49 -2.03 8.43
CA ARG A 620 25.22 -1.36 8.06
C ARG A 620 25.16 -1.03 6.57
N TYR A 621 26.25 -0.54 5.97
CA TYR A 621 26.27 -0.26 4.54
C TYR A 621 26.17 -1.54 3.70
N ILE A 622 26.87 -2.62 4.10
CA ILE A 622 26.72 -3.94 3.46
C ILE A 622 25.28 -4.43 3.54
N ARG A 623 24.66 -4.32 4.73
CA ARG A 623 23.27 -4.74 4.93
C ARG A 623 22.30 -3.95 4.06
N LEU A 624 22.45 -2.63 3.98
CA LEU A 624 21.62 -1.78 3.11
C LEU A 624 21.79 -2.16 1.64
N ARG A 625 23.02 -2.36 1.17
CA ARG A 625 23.31 -2.84 -0.20
C ARG A 625 22.65 -4.20 -0.46
N ASN A 626 22.72 -5.13 0.48
CA ASN A 626 22.10 -6.45 0.35
C ASN A 626 20.57 -6.43 0.35
N LEU A 627 19.96 -5.46 1.02
CA LEU A 627 18.52 -5.23 0.92
C LEU A 627 18.11 -4.64 -0.44
N MET A 628 19.03 -3.95 -1.11
CA MET A 628 18.74 -3.12 -2.28
C MET A 628 19.73 -3.37 -3.42
N PRO A 629 19.98 -4.63 -3.83
CA PRO A 629 21.07 -4.97 -4.75
C PRO A 629 20.87 -4.45 -6.18
N GLN A 630 19.64 -4.10 -6.56
CA GLN A 630 19.33 -3.56 -7.89
C GLN A 630 19.40 -2.03 -7.93
N TYR A 631 19.76 -1.38 -6.83
CA TYR A 631 19.91 0.07 -6.78
C TYR A 631 21.39 0.46 -6.85
N LEU A 632 21.71 1.33 -7.81
CA LEU A 632 23.07 1.80 -8.02
C LEU A 632 23.59 2.64 -6.84
N ASN A 633 22.75 3.48 -6.24
CA ASN A 633 23.17 4.38 -5.15
C ASN A 633 23.72 3.65 -3.90
N PRO A 634 23.02 2.66 -3.30
CA PRO A 634 23.60 1.88 -2.19
C PRO A 634 24.92 1.19 -2.55
N GLN A 635 25.05 0.71 -3.79
CA GLN A 635 26.26 0.07 -4.31
C GLN A 635 27.45 1.06 -4.36
N GLU A 636 27.24 2.22 -4.98
CA GLU A 636 28.24 3.29 -5.09
C GLU A 636 28.70 3.80 -3.72
N ILE A 637 27.76 3.96 -2.78
CA ILE A 637 28.04 4.43 -1.42
C ILE A 637 28.89 3.41 -0.67
N LEU A 638 28.55 2.12 -0.74
CA LEU A 638 29.33 1.07 -0.10
C LEU A 638 30.77 1.03 -0.64
N ALA A 639 30.95 1.12 -1.96
CA ALA A 639 32.28 1.16 -2.58
C ALA A 639 33.13 2.31 -2.02
N ASN A 640 32.57 3.52 -1.94
CA ASN A 640 33.25 4.68 -1.39
C ASN A 640 33.58 4.52 0.10
N VAL A 641 32.64 4.01 0.90
CA VAL A 641 32.85 3.76 2.34
C VAL A 641 34.00 2.77 2.56
N LEU A 642 34.04 1.66 1.82
CA LEU A 642 35.09 0.65 1.94
C LEU A 642 36.48 1.21 1.62
N VAL A 643 36.60 2.03 0.57
CA VAL A 643 37.86 2.72 0.26
C VAL A 643 38.23 3.71 1.35
N GLY A 644 37.26 4.49 1.85
CA GLY A 644 37.47 5.48 2.89
C GLY A 644 37.97 4.90 4.23
N VAL A 645 37.69 3.63 4.51
CA VAL A 645 38.16 2.91 5.71
C VAL A 645 39.41 2.05 5.47
N GLY A 646 39.93 2.04 4.24
CA GLY A 646 41.15 1.32 3.87
C GLY A 646 40.95 -0.10 3.34
N GLU A 647 39.72 -0.56 3.16
CA GLU A 647 39.37 -1.85 2.55
C GLU A 647 39.40 -1.77 1.00
N LEU A 648 40.58 -1.48 0.46
CA LEU A 648 40.77 -1.09 -0.95
C LEU A 648 40.32 -2.16 -1.94
N ASP A 649 40.62 -3.43 -1.69
CA ASP A 649 40.27 -4.54 -2.59
C ASP A 649 38.76 -4.75 -2.68
N LEU A 650 38.07 -4.70 -1.54
CA LEU A 650 36.61 -4.81 -1.49
C LEU A 650 35.96 -3.58 -2.12
N GLY A 651 36.44 -2.38 -1.78
CA GLY A 651 35.95 -1.13 -2.37
C GLY A 651 36.08 -1.11 -3.89
N LYS A 652 37.19 -1.64 -4.43
CA LYS A 652 37.38 -1.83 -5.87
C LYS A 652 36.38 -2.81 -6.48
N GLN A 653 36.16 -3.97 -5.87
CA GLN A 653 35.19 -4.96 -6.36
C GLN A 653 33.78 -4.38 -6.41
N GLU A 654 33.37 -3.64 -5.37
CA GLU A 654 32.06 -3.00 -5.33
C GLU A 654 31.93 -1.86 -6.35
N ALA A 655 33.01 -1.12 -6.63
CA ALA A 655 33.05 -0.11 -7.70
C ALA A 655 32.93 -0.74 -9.10
N GLU A 656 33.66 -1.81 -9.36
CA GLU A 656 33.56 -2.57 -10.62
C GLU A 656 32.14 -3.14 -10.82
N LEU A 657 31.49 -3.61 -9.75
CA LEU A 657 30.08 -4.03 -9.79
C LEU A 657 29.14 -2.87 -10.13
N GLY A 658 29.34 -1.69 -9.53
CA GLY A 658 28.56 -0.48 -9.85
C GLY A 658 28.71 -0.06 -11.32
N ILE A 659 29.93 -0.16 -11.88
CA ILE A 659 30.20 0.07 -13.31
C ILE A 659 29.43 -0.92 -14.18
N MET A 660 29.52 -2.22 -13.89
CA MET A 660 28.78 -3.25 -14.64
C MET A 660 27.26 -3.04 -14.56
N MET A 661 26.73 -2.69 -13.38
CA MET A 661 25.31 -2.38 -13.21
C MET A 661 24.89 -1.22 -14.10
N ALA A 662 25.66 -0.13 -14.09
CA ALA A 662 25.36 1.07 -14.86
C ALA A 662 25.42 0.80 -16.38
N GLU A 663 26.47 0.12 -16.86
CA GLU A 663 26.62 -0.23 -18.28
C GLU A 663 25.50 -1.16 -18.77
N SER A 664 25.09 -2.13 -17.95
CA SER A 664 24.03 -3.08 -18.32
C SER A 664 22.64 -2.45 -18.45
N SER A 665 22.45 -1.26 -17.88
CA SER A 665 21.14 -0.59 -17.76
C SER A 665 21.14 0.83 -18.32
N ASP A 666 22.17 1.20 -19.08
CA ASP A 666 22.33 2.52 -19.71
C ASP A 666 22.22 3.68 -18.69
N LEU A 667 22.86 3.51 -17.54
CA LEU A 667 22.92 4.50 -16.46
C LEU A 667 24.33 5.10 -16.33
N TRP A 668 24.43 6.24 -15.66
CA TRP A 668 25.69 6.93 -15.41
C TRP A 668 26.14 6.78 -13.95
N THR A 669 27.32 6.17 -13.74
CA THR A 669 27.95 5.96 -12.41
C THR A 669 29.25 6.75 -12.20
N PRO A 670 29.19 8.09 -12.03
CA PRO A 670 30.40 8.88 -11.80
C PRO A 670 31.13 8.48 -10.51
N GLN A 671 30.39 8.09 -9.46
CA GLN A 671 30.96 7.71 -8.18
C GLN A 671 31.78 6.42 -8.28
N SER A 672 31.28 5.36 -8.91
CA SER A 672 32.03 4.10 -9.03
C SER A 672 33.33 4.30 -9.81
N TRP A 673 33.30 5.06 -10.90
CA TRP A 673 34.51 5.41 -11.65
C TRP A 673 35.52 6.22 -10.82
N TRP A 674 35.03 7.18 -10.02
CA TRP A 674 35.91 7.95 -9.14
C TRP A 674 36.54 7.07 -8.05
N VAL A 675 35.76 6.20 -7.41
CA VAL A 675 36.24 5.25 -6.40
C VAL A 675 37.30 4.31 -6.99
N LEU A 676 37.06 3.76 -8.19
CA LEU A 676 38.04 2.94 -8.90
C LEU A 676 39.35 3.72 -9.17
N GLY A 677 39.23 4.99 -9.57
CA GLY A 677 40.37 5.87 -9.78
C GLY A 677 41.19 6.10 -8.51
N GLU A 678 40.52 6.34 -7.38
CA GLU A 678 41.19 6.49 -6.07
C GLU A 678 41.94 5.22 -5.66
N VAL A 679 41.33 4.04 -5.82
CA VAL A 679 42.00 2.77 -5.48
C VAL A 679 43.22 2.53 -6.36
N GLU A 680 43.10 2.73 -7.68
CA GLU A 680 44.23 2.55 -8.60
C GLU A 680 45.34 3.57 -8.35
N LYS A 681 45.00 4.80 -7.95
CA LYS A 681 45.96 5.83 -7.53
C LYS A 681 46.73 5.38 -6.29
N ILE A 682 46.03 4.88 -5.26
CA ILE A 682 46.64 4.39 -4.02
C ILE A 682 47.55 3.17 -4.30
N ASN A 683 47.14 2.29 -5.22
CA ASN A 683 47.93 1.13 -5.64
C ASN A 683 49.11 1.47 -6.58
N GLY A 684 49.29 2.75 -6.95
CA GLY A 684 50.39 3.21 -7.82
C GLY A 684 50.16 2.98 -9.32
N ASN A 685 48.98 2.54 -9.74
CA ASN A 685 48.63 2.31 -11.14
C ASN A 685 48.09 3.61 -11.80
N LEU A 686 48.94 4.63 -11.89
CA LEU A 686 48.54 5.99 -12.29
C LEU A 686 47.80 6.06 -13.64
N ASN A 687 48.19 5.25 -14.64
CA ASN A 687 47.51 5.24 -15.94
C ASN A 687 46.05 4.80 -15.84
N LYS A 688 45.76 3.78 -15.02
CA LYS A 688 44.38 3.30 -14.80
C LYS A 688 43.59 4.30 -13.96
N ALA A 689 44.25 4.94 -13.00
CA ALA A 689 43.63 5.99 -12.20
C ALA A 689 43.18 7.17 -13.08
N ILE A 690 44.04 7.64 -13.98
CA ILE A 690 43.71 8.69 -14.95
C ILE A 690 42.51 8.28 -15.81
N GLU A 691 42.53 7.08 -16.41
CA GLU A 691 41.41 6.59 -17.23
C GLU A 691 40.08 6.57 -16.45
N ALA A 692 40.12 6.09 -15.20
CA ALA A 692 38.93 6.01 -14.35
C ALA A 692 38.40 7.42 -13.97
N PHE A 693 39.27 8.37 -13.63
CA PHE A 693 38.85 9.74 -13.36
C PHE A 693 38.31 10.45 -14.60
N GLU A 694 38.91 10.25 -15.78
CA GLU A 694 38.38 10.79 -17.03
C GLU A 694 36.98 10.23 -17.34
N LYS A 695 36.75 8.94 -17.12
CA LYS A 695 35.41 8.34 -17.22
C LYS A 695 34.45 8.92 -16.18
N SER A 696 34.88 9.15 -14.94
CA SER A 696 34.06 9.79 -13.93
C SER A 696 33.64 11.21 -14.33
N VAL A 697 34.53 12.00 -14.93
CA VAL A 697 34.20 13.33 -15.48
C VAL A 697 33.16 13.21 -16.60
N ILE A 698 33.34 12.29 -17.55
CA ILE A 698 32.39 12.09 -18.66
C ILE A 698 31.01 11.70 -18.13
N HIS A 699 30.94 10.72 -17.22
CA HIS A 699 29.69 10.26 -16.62
C HIS A 699 29.02 11.38 -15.80
N SER A 700 29.81 12.17 -15.08
CA SER A 700 29.30 13.31 -14.31
C SER A 700 28.68 14.35 -15.22
N GLN A 701 29.35 14.72 -16.32
CA GLN A 701 28.83 15.70 -17.27
C GLN A 701 27.53 15.23 -17.93
N ARG A 702 27.50 13.98 -18.40
CA ARG A 702 26.29 13.37 -18.99
C ARG A 702 25.11 13.41 -18.02
N LYS A 703 25.35 13.04 -16.77
CA LYS A 703 24.34 13.03 -15.72
C LYS A 703 23.82 14.43 -15.36
N ILE A 704 24.67 15.45 -15.45
CA ILE A 704 24.27 16.86 -15.26
C ILE A 704 23.44 17.34 -16.46
N ASP A 705 23.84 16.96 -17.68
CA ASP A 705 23.12 17.32 -18.91
C ASP A 705 21.71 16.71 -18.94
N ASP A 706 21.57 15.46 -18.46
CA ASP A 706 20.29 14.75 -18.37
C ASP A 706 19.37 15.29 -17.25
N TYR A 707 19.96 15.82 -16.16
CA TYR A 707 19.23 16.35 -15.01
C TYR A 707 19.93 17.56 -14.38
N ASN A 708 19.63 18.74 -14.90
CA ASN A 708 20.24 20.00 -14.45
C ASN A 708 19.58 20.53 -13.16
N SER A 709 19.97 19.94 -12.02
CA SER A 709 19.68 20.46 -10.68
C SER A 709 21.00 20.78 -9.96
N PHE A 710 21.05 21.90 -9.24
CA PHE A 710 22.19 22.27 -8.40
C PHE A 710 22.48 21.24 -7.29
N GLU A 711 21.48 20.42 -6.92
CA GLU A 711 21.60 19.35 -5.91
C GLU A 711 22.12 18.02 -6.49
N ASN A 712 22.40 17.97 -7.80
CA ASN A 712 22.88 16.75 -8.45
C ASN A 712 24.28 16.36 -7.93
N ARG A 713 24.38 15.20 -7.24
CA ARG A 713 25.64 14.68 -6.69
C ARG A 713 26.75 14.50 -7.74
N ALA A 714 26.41 14.44 -9.03
CA ALA A 714 27.40 14.42 -10.11
C ALA A 714 28.34 15.63 -10.08
N TYR A 715 27.89 16.80 -9.61
CA TYR A 715 28.77 17.97 -9.44
C TYR A 715 29.89 17.71 -8.44
N ALA A 716 29.61 16.99 -7.34
CA ALA A 716 30.63 16.63 -6.35
C ALA A 716 31.71 15.74 -6.98
N PHE A 717 31.32 14.72 -7.76
CA PHE A 717 32.28 13.84 -8.42
C PHE A 717 33.04 14.50 -9.55
N LEU A 718 32.48 15.52 -10.19
CA LEU A 718 33.18 16.30 -11.19
C LEU A 718 34.28 17.17 -10.55
N VAL A 719 34.00 17.78 -9.39
CA VAL A 719 35.02 18.49 -8.57
C VAL A 719 36.10 17.52 -8.10
N LEU A 720 35.71 16.39 -7.49
CA LEU A 720 36.64 15.41 -6.94
C LEU A 720 37.51 14.77 -8.02
N SER A 721 36.96 14.46 -9.19
CA SER A 721 37.71 13.85 -10.30
C SER A 721 38.72 14.81 -10.92
N HIS A 722 38.33 16.06 -11.17
CA HIS A 722 39.27 17.07 -11.67
C HIS A 722 40.38 17.37 -10.66
N GLN A 723 40.04 17.48 -9.37
CA GLN A 723 41.04 17.60 -8.32
C GLN A 723 42.00 16.40 -8.34
N SER A 724 41.48 15.18 -8.44
CA SER A 724 42.30 13.96 -8.42
C SER A 724 43.23 13.86 -9.63
N LEU A 725 42.76 14.26 -10.82
CA LEU A 725 43.59 14.37 -12.02
C LEU A 725 44.69 15.42 -11.85
N ALA A 726 44.36 16.59 -11.29
CA ALA A 726 45.35 17.64 -11.02
C ALA A 726 46.48 17.15 -10.11
N LEU A 727 46.14 16.42 -9.05
CA LEU A 727 47.12 15.83 -8.11
C LEU A 727 48.08 14.85 -8.79
N ILE A 728 47.59 14.06 -9.75
CA ILE A 728 48.43 13.12 -10.52
C ILE A 728 49.33 13.88 -11.50
N TYR A 729 48.78 14.89 -12.18
CA TYR A 729 49.51 15.66 -13.18
C TYR A 729 50.51 16.67 -12.58
N GLU A 730 50.37 17.06 -11.30
CA GLU A 730 51.28 18.00 -10.61
C GLU A 730 52.76 17.61 -10.76
N PHE A 731 53.04 16.31 -10.82
CA PHE A 731 54.40 15.77 -10.92
C PHE A 731 54.79 15.28 -12.33
N THR A 732 53.87 15.31 -13.29
CA THR A 732 54.08 14.72 -14.63
C THR A 732 53.80 15.69 -15.79
N ASP A 733 52.81 16.57 -15.67
CA ASP A 733 52.38 17.53 -16.70
C ASP A 733 51.71 18.75 -16.04
N ILE A 734 52.50 19.81 -15.80
CA ILE A 734 52.05 21.01 -15.07
C ILE A 734 50.92 21.74 -15.80
N GLU A 735 50.91 21.75 -17.13
CA GLU A 735 49.85 22.43 -17.90
C GLU A 735 48.49 21.74 -17.70
N LYS A 736 48.47 20.40 -17.73
CA LYS A 736 47.26 19.62 -17.43
C LYS A 736 46.83 19.77 -15.98
N ALA A 737 47.78 19.82 -15.05
CA ALA A 737 47.47 20.04 -13.63
C ALA A 737 46.74 21.38 -13.42
N ILE A 738 47.24 22.47 -14.02
CA ILE A 738 46.60 23.79 -13.94
C ILE A 738 45.21 23.78 -14.57
N PHE A 739 45.05 23.14 -15.74
CA PHE A 739 43.75 23.00 -16.39
C PHE A 739 42.71 22.33 -15.47
N HIS A 740 43.08 21.19 -14.88
CA HIS A 740 42.16 20.45 -14.02
C HIS A 740 41.87 21.16 -12.68
N ILE A 741 42.82 21.90 -12.11
CA ILE A 741 42.54 22.77 -10.95
C ILE A 741 41.50 23.83 -11.32
N GLY A 742 41.67 24.49 -12.48
CA GLY A 742 40.74 25.51 -12.96
C GLY A 742 39.32 24.97 -13.14
N GLU A 743 39.17 23.78 -13.72
CA GLU A 743 37.85 23.15 -13.86
C GLU A 743 37.30 22.71 -12.49
N ALA A 744 38.09 22.11 -11.60
CA ALA A 744 37.64 21.74 -10.25
C ALA A 744 37.11 22.97 -9.47
N GLN A 745 37.83 24.09 -9.50
CA GLN A 745 37.40 25.36 -8.89
C GLN A 745 36.10 25.86 -9.50
N LYS A 746 36.06 25.99 -10.83
CA LYS A 746 34.87 26.45 -11.56
C LYS A 746 33.62 25.66 -11.17
N HIS A 747 33.72 24.33 -11.16
CA HIS A 747 32.58 23.48 -10.80
C HIS A 747 32.23 23.53 -9.31
N ALA A 748 33.21 23.63 -8.42
CA ALA A 748 32.97 23.73 -6.99
C ALA A 748 32.25 25.04 -6.61
N TYR A 749 32.70 26.17 -7.15
CA TYR A 749 32.05 27.47 -6.94
C TYR A 749 30.66 27.53 -7.59
N ASN A 750 30.52 26.98 -8.80
CA ASN A 750 29.23 26.95 -9.49
C ASN A 750 28.21 26.01 -8.85
N SER A 751 28.61 25.02 -8.05
CA SER A 751 27.70 24.05 -7.43
C SER A 751 27.60 24.18 -5.90
N GLY A 752 28.31 25.14 -5.29
CA GLY A 752 28.38 25.28 -3.83
C GLY A 752 29.23 24.21 -3.12
N ASN A 753 29.95 23.36 -3.86
CA ASN A 753 30.78 22.28 -3.35
C ASN A 753 32.22 22.71 -3.01
N VAL A 754 32.45 23.99 -2.68
CA VAL A 754 33.79 24.55 -2.40
C VAL A 754 34.52 23.81 -1.28
N LEU A 755 33.77 23.27 -0.30
CA LEU A 755 34.34 22.51 0.82
C LEU A 755 34.94 21.16 0.40
N LEU A 756 34.63 20.64 -0.79
CA LEU A 756 35.24 19.41 -1.33
C LEU A 756 36.64 19.66 -1.89
N LEU A 757 36.99 20.90 -2.20
CA LEU A 757 38.32 21.23 -2.68
C LEU A 757 39.35 21.08 -1.56
N GLU A 758 40.54 20.58 -1.87
CA GLU A 758 41.68 20.69 -0.97
C GLU A 758 41.92 22.16 -0.63
N LYS A 759 42.34 22.45 0.62
CA LYS A 759 42.59 23.83 1.08
C LYS A 759 43.55 24.63 0.21
N ARG A 760 44.43 23.97 -0.56
CA ARG A 760 45.36 24.62 -1.48
C ARG A 760 44.75 24.97 -2.84
N PHE A 761 43.59 24.39 -3.15
CA PHE A 761 42.81 24.63 -4.36
C PHE A 761 41.55 25.48 -4.09
N GLN A 762 41.14 25.65 -2.83
CA GLN A 762 40.17 26.67 -2.39
C GLN A 762 40.76 28.06 -2.57
#